data_AF-A0A6I6A3M5-F1
#
_entry.id   AF-A0A6I6A3M5-F1
#
_cell.length_a   1.000
_cell.length_b   1.000
_cell.length_c   1.000
_cell.angle_alpha   90.00
_cell.angle_beta   90.00
_cell.angle_gamma   90.00
#
_symmetry.space_group_name_H-M   'P 1'
#
loop_
_entity.id
_entity.type
_entity.pdbx_description
1 polymer ?
#
loop_
_entity_poly.entity_id
_entity_poly.type
_entity_poly.pdbx_seq_one_letter_code
_entity_poly.pdbx_strand_id
1 'polypeptide(L)'
;MASFSGYLRARSDDDLVALLTRRPDLATPSPATLASLAARATSRSSLDRALAGVDALVLQVVEAVVVLTEDPQAPAPSCAEVVAAVGAEGADDAAAVRRAVDAAVDLALLWTEGDGLHAAPGLADALGATPAGLAPTASAADRRRVAEAPADPRALLADAPAGAAQVVDALLWGPPVGRAPAGGPAARAVEWLVTHGVLARGDERHVVLPRDVALRLRGGRTHRAPALAPDLTAVPVRPAALVAAESTGAAERVVRLVRQLLQLWEQSPPGVLRAGGLGSRDLRRTAQALDVEEAEAAWLVETAASAGLLADDGEESPSFVPTVEADVWDEEDVPHRWARLARAWLLSARTPWLVGERDERGALRAALDPELARPWVPRLRRSVLEVPAGLAPGSAPDAGSVHALLRWRTPRSVPPRTSVDAVLREAALLGVLGAGALSSAGRALLEEDAALDAGDAVAVPDPAAALAADLPAAVDEVLLQGDLTGVVPGRPSPELEDLLESAARVESRGGALTVRFTAETVRRALDAGASADDLLARLGTASRGRVPQPLEYLVRDVARRHGRLRAGAASAYVRSDDPALLAGLAEDPRLADLGLRALAPTVLVADATTAELLAVLRARGLAPVAEDARGTVVHAAAPVRRVRGRAAVRARRRAVDGGAVHQPDVRARAARVVDVLRRADASAVPVTGPDDGPGDGPGEGPADDLSARAAAVAERARVARSGPGRSPVTGARTTTSGPARSSSGGTTDPADALLLLREAAQARTLVWVEMVGPDGRSDRRLVRPLRVEGGRLRALDPRREAELTVAVHRIASVVPADAPD
;
A
#
# COMPACT_ATOMS: atom_id res chain seq x y z
N MET A 1 5.77 36.82 -20.85
CA MET A 1 6.02 35.69 -19.94
C MET A 1 4.75 34.88 -19.87
N ALA A 2 4.83 33.61 -20.23
CA ALA A 2 3.81 32.65 -19.88
C ALA A 2 3.81 32.41 -18.36
N SER A 3 2.67 31.97 -17.83
CA SER A 3 2.53 31.51 -16.45
C SER A 3 2.12 30.04 -16.44
N PHE A 4 2.28 29.36 -15.31
CA PHE A 4 1.88 27.96 -15.20
C PHE A 4 0.35 27.81 -15.34
N SER A 5 -0.42 28.80 -14.87
CA SER A 5 -1.85 28.89 -15.17
C SER A 5 -2.15 29.11 -16.66
N GLY A 6 -1.33 29.89 -17.38
CA GLY A 6 -1.46 30.10 -18.82
C GLY A 6 -1.17 28.83 -19.61
N TYR A 7 -0.11 28.11 -19.24
CA TYR A 7 0.25 26.81 -19.82
C TYR A 7 -0.89 25.78 -19.70
N LEU A 8 -1.47 25.61 -18.50
CA LEU A 8 -2.58 24.68 -18.28
C LEU A 8 -3.88 25.11 -18.99
N ARG A 9 -4.04 26.40 -19.34
CA ARG A 9 -5.14 26.88 -20.19
C ARG A 9 -4.92 26.55 -21.67
N ALA A 10 -3.68 26.64 -22.14
CA ALA A 10 -3.30 26.41 -23.54
C ALA A 10 -3.28 24.93 -23.96
N ARG A 11 -3.23 23.98 -23.01
CA ARG A 11 -3.40 22.54 -23.25
C ARG A 11 -4.71 22.21 -23.97
N SER A 12 -4.75 21.11 -24.72
CA SER A 12 -6.00 20.56 -25.27
C SER A 12 -6.85 19.86 -24.21
N ASP A 13 -8.09 19.52 -24.55
CA ASP A 13 -8.98 18.80 -23.63
C ASP A 13 -8.54 17.36 -23.39
N ASP A 14 -8.00 16.67 -24.40
CA ASP A 14 -7.38 15.35 -24.23
C ASP A 14 -6.12 15.42 -23.35
N ASP A 15 -5.29 16.47 -23.44
CA ASP A 15 -4.12 16.65 -22.56
C ASP A 15 -4.53 16.87 -21.09
N LEU A 16 -5.63 17.60 -20.87
CA LEU A 16 -6.19 17.82 -19.53
C LEU A 16 -6.86 16.54 -19.00
N VAL A 17 -7.54 15.78 -19.86
CA VAL A 17 -8.07 14.46 -19.50
C VAL A 17 -6.95 13.47 -19.16
N ALA A 18 -5.88 13.44 -19.95
CA ALA A 18 -4.69 12.61 -19.71
C ALA A 18 -3.98 13.02 -18.41
N LEU A 19 -3.81 14.32 -18.16
CA LEU A 19 -3.27 14.85 -16.89
C LEU A 19 -4.12 14.41 -15.70
N LEU A 20 -5.44 14.61 -15.73
CA LEU A 20 -6.32 14.21 -14.62
C LEU A 20 -6.41 12.68 -14.43
N THR A 21 -6.23 11.90 -15.50
CA THR A 21 -6.18 10.43 -15.45
C THR A 21 -4.87 9.93 -14.83
N ARG A 22 -3.73 10.49 -15.26
CA ARG A 22 -2.40 10.17 -14.70
C ARG A 22 -2.18 10.80 -13.32
N ARG A 23 -2.99 11.81 -12.95
CA ARG A 23 -2.97 12.49 -11.65
C ARG A 23 -4.37 12.61 -11.02
N PRO A 24 -4.98 11.50 -10.56
CA PRO A 24 -6.33 11.50 -9.97
C PRO A 24 -6.48 12.40 -8.73
N ASP A 25 -5.37 12.76 -8.09
CA ASP A 25 -5.35 13.66 -6.93
C ASP A 25 -5.72 15.12 -7.26
N LEU A 26 -5.64 15.50 -8.54
CA LEU A 26 -6.10 16.80 -9.04
C LEU A 26 -7.63 16.85 -9.19
N ALA A 27 -8.25 15.70 -9.50
CA ALA A 27 -9.67 15.51 -9.81
C ALA A 27 -10.55 15.19 -8.58
N THR A 28 -9.98 15.11 -7.36
CA THR A 28 -10.71 14.76 -6.14
C THR A 28 -10.27 15.61 -4.93
N PRO A 29 -11.12 16.52 -4.40
CA PRO A 29 -12.45 16.92 -4.91
C PRO A 29 -12.36 17.53 -6.31
N SER A 30 -13.47 17.76 -7.03
CA SER A 30 -13.39 18.41 -8.35
C SER A 30 -12.75 19.80 -8.23
N PRO A 31 -11.87 20.23 -9.15
CA PRO A 31 -11.55 21.64 -9.35
C PRO A 31 -12.76 22.37 -9.95
N ALA A 32 -12.78 23.69 -9.81
CA ALA A 32 -13.87 24.56 -10.31
C ALA A 32 -13.41 25.46 -11.47
N THR A 33 -12.15 25.89 -11.44
CA THR A 33 -11.48 26.71 -12.47
C THR A 33 -10.11 26.14 -12.84
N LEU A 34 -9.57 26.48 -14.00
CA LEU A 34 -8.21 26.06 -14.39
C LEU A 34 -7.12 26.62 -13.46
N ALA A 35 -7.32 27.80 -12.89
CA ALA A 35 -6.43 28.34 -11.87
C ALA A 35 -6.51 27.56 -10.54
N SER A 36 -7.71 27.07 -10.14
CA SER A 36 -7.84 26.14 -9.01
C SER A 36 -7.19 24.78 -9.26
N LEU A 37 -7.12 24.31 -10.51
CA LEU A 37 -6.36 23.13 -10.92
C LEU A 37 -4.84 23.40 -10.80
N ALA A 38 -4.36 24.54 -11.31
CA ALA A 38 -2.96 24.96 -11.23
C ALA A 38 -2.47 25.13 -9.78
N ALA A 39 -3.27 25.76 -8.91
CA ALA A 39 -2.97 25.95 -7.49
C ALA A 39 -2.87 24.62 -6.70
N ARG A 40 -3.56 23.58 -7.16
CA ARG A 40 -3.47 22.20 -6.64
C ARG A 40 -2.27 21.45 -7.20
N ALA A 41 -2.03 21.51 -8.51
CA ALA A 41 -0.88 20.85 -9.14
C ALA A 41 0.45 21.34 -8.56
N THR A 42 0.54 22.63 -8.21
CA THR A 42 1.67 23.28 -7.51
C THR A 42 1.64 23.15 -5.98
N SER A 43 0.69 22.40 -5.42
CA SER A 43 0.65 22.17 -3.96
C SER A 43 1.58 21.02 -3.58
N ARG A 44 2.32 21.19 -2.47
CA ARG A 44 3.39 20.24 -2.09
C ARG A 44 2.91 18.79 -1.98
N SER A 45 1.77 18.52 -1.34
CA SER A 45 1.22 17.15 -1.24
C SER A 45 0.76 16.56 -2.57
N SER A 46 0.61 17.38 -3.60
CA SER A 46 0.30 16.96 -4.97
C SER A 46 1.60 16.67 -5.74
N LEU A 47 2.59 17.57 -5.65
CA LEU A 47 3.94 17.39 -6.18
C LEU A 47 4.64 16.16 -5.58
N ASP A 48 4.59 15.98 -4.26
CA ASP A 48 5.15 14.81 -3.55
C ASP A 48 4.51 13.49 -4.03
N ARG A 49 3.21 13.50 -4.38
CA ARG A 49 2.51 12.32 -4.92
C ARG A 49 2.87 12.03 -6.37
N ALA A 50 3.04 13.05 -7.21
CA ALA A 50 3.54 12.89 -8.56
C ALA A 50 4.98 12.35 -8.58
N LEU A 51 5.88 12.97 -7.80
CA LEU A 51 7.28 12.56 -7.67
C LEU A 51 7.46 11.16 -7.07
N ALA A 52 6.47 10.63 -6.33
CA ALA A 52 6.48 9.25 -5.84
C ALA A 52 6.13 8.20 -6.92
N GLY A 53 5.51 8.60 -8.03
CA GLY A 53 5.03 7.73 -9.11
C GLY A 53 5.75 7.91 -10.45
N VAL A 54 6.80 8.73 -10.52
CA VAL A 54 7.68 8.84 -11.69
C VAL A 54 8.88 7.91 -11.57
N ASP A 55 9.38 7.42 -12.70
CA ASP A 55 10.62 6.65 -12.75
C ASP A 55 11.87 7.52 -12.51
N ALA A 56 13.02 6.85 -12.37
CA ALA A 56 14.30 7.48 -12.08
C ALA A 56 14.81 8.43 -13.19
N LEU A 57 14.46 8.20 -14.46
CA LEU A 57 14.88 9.07 -15.56
C LEU A 57 14.06 10.36 -15.58
N VAL A 58 12.74 10.25 -15.39
CA VAL A 58 11.84 11.39 -15.23
C VAL A 58 12.22 12.21 -13.98
N LEU A 59 12.59 11.56 -12.88
CA LEU A 59 13.12 12.25 -11.71
C LEU A 59 14.43 12.98 -12.01
N GLN A 60 15.41 12.35 -12.68
CA GLN A 60 16.66 13.01 -13.09
C GLN A 60 16.41 14.23 -13.99
N VAL A 61 15.50 14.12 -14.96
CA VAL A 61 15.12 15.23 -15.85
C VAL A 61 14.53 16.39 -15.08
N VAL A 62 13.63 16.12 -14.14
CA VAL A 62 13.02 17.13 -13.27
C VAL A 62 14.05 17.79 -12.35
N GLU A 63 14.97 17.00 -11.77
CA GLU A 63 16.12 17.54 -11.02
C GLU A 63 17.03 18.40 -11.90
N ALA A 64 17.31 17.99 -13.14
CA ALA A 64 18.18 18.71 -14.05
C ALA A 64 17.59 20.08 -14.45
N VAL A 65 16.30 20.14 -14.80
CA VAL A 65 15.64 21.42 -15.10
C VAL A 65 15.60 22.33 -13.86
N VAL A 66 15.28 21.81 -12.66
CA VAL A 66 15.37 22.62 -11.43
C VAL A 66 16.80 23.10 -11.17
N VAL A 67 17.82 22.27 -11.44
CA VAL A 67 19.21 22.65 -11.27
C VAL A 67 19.66 23.75 -12.24
N LEU A 68 19.16 23.74 -13.47
CA LEU A 68 19.50 24.72 -14.52
C LEU A 68 18.70 26.04 -14.39
N THR A 69 17.46 25.98 -13.88
CA THR A 69 16.54 27.14 -13.76
C THR A 69 16.65 27.93 -12.44
N GLU A 70 17.51 27.53 -11.50
CA GLU A 70 17.57 28.18 -10.16
C GLU A 70 18.20 29.58 -10.14
N ASP A 71 18.92 29.98 -11.20
CA ASP A 71 19.27 31.38 -11.43
C ASP A 71 18.19 32.07 -12.28
N PRO A 72 17.36 32.98 -11.71
CA PRO A 72 16.30 33.65 -12.46
C PRO A 72 16.79 34.69 -13.48
N GLN A 73 18.09 34.79 -13.72
CA GLN A 73 18.69 35.58 -14.80
C GLN A 73 19.24 34.72 -15.95
N ALA A 74 19.30 33.39 -15.78
CA ALA A 74 19.60 32.47 -16.86
C ALA A 74 18.35 32.24 -17.75
N PRO A 75 18.52 31.97 -19.05
CA PRO A 75 17.42 31.48 -19.88
C PRO A 75 16.97 30.09 -19.39
N ALA A 76 15.71 29.74 -19.65
CA ALA A 76 15.22 28.39 -19.39
C ALA A 76 15.94 27.39 -20.32
N PRO A 77 16.41 26.23 -19.80
CA PRO A 77 17.19 25.28 -20.57
C PRO A 77 16.35 24.65 -21.68
N SER A 78 16.94 24.52 -22.86
CA SER A 78 16.38 23.72 -23.94
C SER A 78 16.40 22.22 -23.59
N CYS A 79 15.57 21.43 -24.28
CA CYS A 79 15.60 19.97 -24.15
C CYS A 79 16.99 19.38 -24.51
N ALA A 80 17.74 20.01 -25.41
CA ALA A 80 19.11 19.60 -25.75
C ALA A 80 20.10 19.81 -24.59
N GLU A 81 19.97 20.91 -23.85
CA GLU A 81 20.79 21.17 -22.65
C GLU A 81 20.44 20.21 -21.50
N VAL A 82 19.16 19.84 -21.35
CA VAL A 82 18.74 18.81 -20.38
C VAL A 82 19.32 17.43 -20.74
N VAL A 83 19.32 17.06 -22.02
CA VAL A 83 19.97 15.83 -22.54
C VAL A 83 21.46 15.81 -22.17
N ALA A 84 22.18 16.92 -22.42
CA ALA A 84 23.59 17.03 -22.06
C ALA A 84 23.83 17.03 -20.53
N ALA A 85 22.96 17.68 -19.76
CA ALA A 85 23.06 17.79 -18.31
C ALA A 85 22.84 16.44 -17.59
N VAL A 86 21.83 15.66 -18.01
CA VAL A 86 21.61 14.29 -17.48
C VAL A 86 22.77 13.35 -17.88
N GLY A 87 23.59 13.73 -18.86
CA GLY A 87 24.80 13.04 -19.26
C GLY A 87 24.56 11.92 -20.27
N ALA A 88 23.56 12.07 -21.13
CA ALA A 88 23.22 11.13 -22.20
C ALA A 88 24.37 10.95 -23.20
N GLU A 89 24.75 9.70 -23.48
CA GLU A 89 25.83 9.39 -24.42
C GLU A 89 25.26 8.61 -25.63
N GLY A 90 25.13 9.29 -26.77
CA GLY A 90 24.57 8.72 -28.02
C GLY A 90 23.10 9.04 -28.27
N ALA A 91 22.54 8.44 -29.33
CA ALA A 91 21.21 8.78 -29.84
C ALA A 91 20.06 8.20 -29.01
N ASP A 92 20.21 6.97 -28.51
CA ASP A 92 19.17 6.24 -27.78
C ASP A 92 18.96 6.79 -26.36
N ASP A 93 20.06 7.06 -25.65
CA ASP A 93 20.06 7.81 -24.38
C ASP A 93 19.32 9.14 -24.54
N ALA A 94 19.69 9.93 -25.56
CA ALA A 94 19.06 11.21 -25.82
C ALA A 94 17.57 11.08 -26.18
N ALA A 95 17.17 9.98 -26.83
CA ALA A 95 15.76 9.67 -27.11
C ALA A 95 15.00 9.23 -25.86
N ALA A 96 15.65 8.52 -24.92
CA ALA A 96 15.08 8.18 -23.63
C ALA A 96 14.89 9.42 -22.75
N VAL A 97 15.88 10.31 -22.68
CA VAL A 97 15.77 11.58 -21.95
C VAL A 97 14.68 12.47 -22.54
N ARG A 98 14.53 12.55 -23.87
CA ARG A 98 13.39 13.26 -24.51
C ARG A 98 12.04 12.72 -24.03
N ARG A 99 11.82 11.40 -24.11
CA ARG A 99 10.57 10.76 -23.60
C ARG A 99 10.33 11.02 -22.10
N ALA A 100 11.39 11.17 -21.30
CA ALA A 100 11.28 11.52 -19.89
C ALA A 100 10.96 13.00 -19.65
N VAL A 101 11.42 13.91 -20.52
CA VAL A 101 10.93 15.31 -20.57
C VAL A 101 9.45 15.32 -20.93
N ASP A 102 9.03 14.61 -21.98
CA ASP A 102 7.63 14.51 -22.41
C ASP A 102 6.74 14.01 -21.26
N ALA A 103 7.14 12.92 -20.58
CA ALA A 103 6.41 12.39 -19.44
C ALA A 103 6.38 13.32 -18.20
N ALA A 104 7.43 14.12 -17.97
CA ALA A 104 7.44 15.14 -16.93
C ALA A 104 6.52 16.33 -17.27
N VAL A 105 6.45 16.68 -18.56
CA VAL A 105 5.51 17.67 -19.09
C VAL A 105 4.08 17.15 -18.97
N ASP A 106 3.76 15.93 -19.42
CA ASP A 106 2.45 15.29 -19.31
C ASP A 106 1.84 15.42 -17.90
N LEU A 107 2.63 15.12 -16.87
CA LEU A 107 2.28 15.16 -15.45
C LEU A 107 2.20 16.58 -14.85
N ALA A 108 2.47 17.61 -15.65
CA ALA A 108 2.61 19.01 -15.26
C ALA A 108 3.64 19.22 -14.12
N LEU A 109 4.72 18.43 -14.13
CA LEU A 109 5.93 18.68 -13.33
C LEU A 109 6.83 19.68 -14.05
N LEU A 110 6.96 19.55 -15.37
CA LEU A 110 7.56 20.54 -16.25
C LEU A 110 6.49 21.21 -17.12
N TRP A 111 6.84 22.37 -17.68
CA TRP A 111 6.06 23.08 -18.69
C TRP A 111 6.98 23.86 -19.65
N THR A 112 6.44 24.33 -20.77
CA THR A 112 7.22 24.84 -21.91
C THR A 112 6.84 26.28 -22.28
N GLU A 113 7.83 27.17 -22.46
CA GLU A 113 7.66 28.49 -23.11
C GLU A 113 8.62 28.55 -24.32
N GLY A 114 8.08 28.30 -25.52
CA GLY A 114 8.90 28.02 -26.71
C GLY A 114 9.70 26.72 -26.52
N ASP A 115 10.99 26.75 -26.85
CA ASP A 115 11.93 25.63 -26.64
C ASP A 115 12.40 25.48 -25.17
N GLY A 116 12.07 26.46 -24.31
CA GLY A 116 12.53 26.52 -22.92
C GLY A 116 11.71 25.64 -21.97
N LEU A 117 12.39 24.86 -21.13
CA LEU A 117 11.80 23.99 -20.11
C LEU A 117 11.80 24.64 -18.72
N HIS A 118 10.62 24.73 -18.12
CA HIS A 118 10.40 25.36 -16.82
C HIS A 118 9.89 24.35 -15.79
N ALA A 119 10.40 24.43 -14.56
CA ALA A 119 9.85 23.68 -13.43
C ALA A 119 8.50 24.27 -12.97
N ALA A 120 7.53 23.42 -12.65
CA ALA A 120 6.28 23.83 -12.04
C ALA A 120 6.50 24.56 -10.68
N PRO A 121 5.71 25.59 -10.34
CA PRO A 121 5.88 26.31 -9.08
C PRO A 121 5.85 25.41 -7.85
N GLY A 122 6.85 25.55 -6.97
CA GLY A 122 7.02 24.74 -5.76
C GLY A 122 7.76 23.40 -5.95
N LEU A 123 8.14 23.02 -7.19
CA LEU A 123 8.78 21.74 -7.46
C LEU A 123 10.17 21.57 -6.79
N ALA A 124 10.98 22.64 -6.76
CA ALA A 124 12.27 22.63 -6.07
C ALA A 124 12.13 22.33 -4.56
N ASP A 125 11.11 22.92 -3.91
CA ASP A 125 10.81 22.68 -2.49
C ASP A 125 10.32 21.24 -2.22
N ALA A 126 9.75 20.55 -3.23
CA ALA A 126 9.34 19.15 -3.15
C ALA A 126 10.50 18.17 -3.43
N LEU A 127 11.42 18.51 -4.34
CA LEU A 127 12.64 17.73 -4.55
C LEU A 127 13.50 17.68 -3.28
N GLY A 128 13.69 18.83 -2.64
CA GLY A 128 14.46 19.02 -1.41
C GLY A 128 15.69 19.90 -1.61
N ALA A 129 16.53 20.02 -0.57
CA ALA A 129 17.64 20.97 -0.56
C ALA A 129 18.81 20.61 -1.50
N THR A 130 18.90 19.37 -2.01
CA THR A 130 20.05 18.91 -2.80
C THR A 130 19.65 18.10 -4.05
N PRO A 131 18.92 18.70 -5.02
CA PRO A 131 18.57 18.03 -6.27
C PRO A 131 19.84 17.62 -7.03
N ALA A 132 19.81 16.44 -7.65
CA ALA A 132 20.94 15.81 -8.33
C ALA A 132 22.20 15.65 -7.45
N GLY A 133 22.06 15.66 -6.13
CA GLY A 133 23.19 15.65 -5.19
C GLY A 133 24.09 16.89 -5.31
N LEU A 134 23.53 18.05 -5.67
CA LEU A 134 24.23 19.34 -5.68
C LEU A 134 23.80 20.19 -4.50
N ALA A 135 24.64 21.12 -4.05
CA ALA A 135 24.27 22.07 -2.99
C ALA A 135 23.16 23.05 -3.45
N PRO A 136 22.40 23.69 -2.52
CA PRO A 136 21.61 24.87 -2.84
C PRO A 136 22.49 25.99 -3.43
N THR A 137 21.91 26.90 -4.21
CA THR A 137 22.62 28.15 -4.55
C THR A 137 22.84 29.02 -3.30
N ALA A 138 24.06 29.54 -3.14
CA ALA A 138 24.41 30.38 -2.00
C ALA A 138 23.72 31.76 -2.08
N SER A 139 23.15 32.23 -0.96
CA SER A 139 22.48 33.53 -0.93
C SER A 139 23.47 34.67 -1.20
N ALA A 140 22.97 35.85 -1.56
CA ALA A 140 23.80 37.03 -1.75
C ALA A 140 24.54 37.49 -0.47
N ALA A 141 24.08 37.06 0.71
CA ALA A 141 24.78 37.27 1.97
C ALA A 141 25.89 36.22 2.21
N ASP A 142 25.62 34.96 1.90
CA ASP A 142 26.58 33.85 2.06
C ASP A 142 27.74 33.97 1.06
N ARG A 143 27.48 34.45 -0.16
CA ARG A 143 28.50 34.75 -1.17
C ARG A 143 29.57 35.75 -0.71
N ARG A 144 29.32 36.54 0.35
CA ARG A 144 30.34 37.43 0.96
C ARG A 144 31.23 36.72 1.99
N ARG A 145 31.02 35.42 2.24
CA ARG A 145 31.77 34.58 3.21
C ARG A 145 32.50 33.40 2.56
N VAL A 146 32.30 33.18 1.26
CA VAL A 146 32.93 32.13 0.46
C VAL A 146 34.02 32.79 -0.39
N ALA A 147 35.20 32.17 -0.50
CA ALA A 147 36.22 32.64 -1.43
C ALA A 147 35.72 32.48 -2.89
N GLU A 148 36.18 33.32 -3.81
CA GLU A 148 35.69 33.27 -5.20
C GLU A 148 35.92 31.89 -5.82
N ALA A 149 34.85 31.31 -6.35
CA ALA A 149 34.85 29.93 -6.84
C ALA A 149 35.79 29.79 -8.07
N PRO A 150 36.82 28.94 -8.02
CA PRO A 150 37.91 28.95 -8.99
C PRO A 150 37.44 28.71 -10.43
N ALA A 151 37.99 29.48 -11.38
CA ALA A 151 37.57 29.45 -12.78
C ALA A 151 37.75 28.06 -13.41
N ASP A 152 38.90 27.42 -13.16
CA ASP A 152 39.10 25.98 -13.41
C ASP A 152 39.44 25.26 -12.09
N PRO A 153 38.46 24.61 -11.45
CA PRO A 153 38.69 23.81 -10.26
C PRO A 153 39.49 22.54 -10.52
N ARG A 154 39.56 22.02 -11.75
CA ARG A 154 40.32 20.80 -12.08
C ARG A 154 41.82 21.10 -12.18
N ALA A 155 42.19 22.18 -12.86
CA ALA A 155 43.57 22.63 -12.92
C ALA A 155 44.13 22.91 -11.52
N LEU A 156 43.37 23.65 -10.69
CA LEU A 156 43.71 23.89 -9.29
C LEU A 156 43.91 22.60 -8.48
N LEU A 157 43.09 21.56 -8.71
CA LEU A 157 43.20 20.29 -7.98
C LEU A 157 44.44 19.46 -8.36
N ALA A 158 45.17 19.80 -9.43
CA ALA A 158 46.42 19.12 -9.78
C ALA A 158 47.55 19.42 -8.76
N ASP A 159 47.57 20.63 -8.20
CA ASP A 159 48.56 21.08 -7.20
C ASP A 159 48.08 20.85 -5.74
N ALA A 160 46.96 20.14 -5.55
CA ALA A 160 46.32 20.02 -4.25
C ALA A 160 47.04 19.04 -3.29
N PRO A 161 47.00 19.29 -1.96
CA PRO A 161 47.64 18.43 -0.98
C PRO A 161 47.01 17.02 -0.91
N ALA A 162 47.82 16.03 -0.53
CA ALA A 162 47.42 14.63 -0.47
C ALA A 162 46.12 14.43 0.34
N GLY A 163 45.14 13.77 -0.28
CA GLY A 163 43.79 13.55 0.25
C GLY A 163 42.74 14.56 -0.22
N ALA A 164 43.11 15.70 -0.81
CA ALA A 164 42.15 16.69 -1.31
C ALA A 164 41.24 16.13 -2.41
N ALA A 165 41.80 15.41 -3.39
CA ALA A 165 41.02 14.73 -4.43
C ALA A 165 40.00 13.74 -3.84
N GLN A 166 40.39 12.94 -2.84
CA GLN A 166 39.51 11.96 -2.19
C GLN A 166 38.32 12.62 -1.47
N VAL A 167 38.53 13.79 -0.86
CA VAL A 167 37.43 14.59 -0.28
C VAL A 167 36.51 15.12 -1.37
N VAL A 168 37.07 15.64 -2.47
CA VAL A 168 36.27 16.14 -3.59
C VAL A 168 35.47 15.02 -4.24
N ASP A 169 36.08 13.87 -4.57
CA ASP A 169 35.41 12.72 -5.20
C ASP A 169 34.22 12.19 -4.38
N ALA A 170 34.37 12.16 -3.05
CA ALA A 170 33.31 11.75 -2.13
C ALA A 170 32.10 12.70 -2.16
N LEU A 171 32.33 14.01 -2.29
CA LEU A 171 31.29 15.04 -2.34
C LEU A 171 30.77 15.31 -3.76
N LEU A 172 31.57 15.02 -4.78
CA LEU A 172 31.29 15.38 -6.18
C LEU A 172 30.07 14.63 -6.73
N TRP A 173 29.78 13.43 -6.22
CA TRP A 173 28.63 12.61 -6.61
C TRP A 173 27.91 11.95 -5.42
N GLY A 174 28.40 12.13 -4.19
CA GLY A 174 27.70 11.76 -2.97
C GLY A 174 26.81 12.90 -2.46
N PRO A 175 26.51 12.93 -1.15
CA PRO A 175 25.95 14.12 -0.52
C PRO A 175 26.92 15.31 -0.68
N PRO A 176 26.47 16.51 -1.08
CA PRO A 176 27.34 17.67 -1.29
C PRO A 176 27.84 18.30 0.03
N VAL A 177 27.52 17.70 1.19
CA VAL A 177 27.90 18.14 2.53
C VAL A 177 28.70 17.03 3.21
N GLY A 178 29.93 17.35 3.62
CA GLY A 178 30.83 16.43 4.31
C GLY A 178 31.18 16.92 5.72
N ARG A 179 31.40 15.99 6.65
CA ARG A 179 31.89 16.34 7.99
C ARG A 179 33.39 16.65 7.94
N ALA A 180 33.77 17.84 8.39
CA ALA A 180 35.16 18.25 8.52
C ALA A 180 35.89 17.37 9.56
N PRO A 181 37.08 16.82 9.23
CA PRO A 181 37.89 16.05 10.17
C PRO A 181 38.55 16.96 11.20
N ALA A 182 38.61 16.53 12.46
CA ALA A 182 39.08 17.34 13.58
C ALA A 182 40.61 17.55 13.65
N GLY A 183 41.38 16.98 12.70
CA GLY A 183 42.83 17.12 12.66
C GLY A 183 43.50 16.19 11.63
N GLY A 184 44.84 16.19 11.62
CA GLY A 184 45.65 15.35 10.73
C GLY A 184 45.71 15.84 9.28
N PRO A 185 46.25 15.03 8.35
CA PRO A 185 46.42 15.41 6.94
C PRO A 185 45.11 15.80 6.25
N ALA A 186 44.03 15.06 6.52
CA ALA A 186 42.71 15.34 5.95
C ALA A 186 42.15 16.71 6.36
N ALA A 187 42.45 17.19 7.57
CA ALA A 187 42.06 18.55 7.99
C ALA A 187 42.80 19.63 7.20
N ARG A 188 44.10 19.45 6.93
CA ARG A 188 44.88 20.36 6.08
C ARG A 188 44.39 20.35 4.63
N ALA A 189 43.98 19.20 4.12
CA ALA A 189 43.40 19.10 2.78
C ALA A 189 42.04 19.83 2.69
N VAL A 190 41.16 19.65 3.67
CA VAL A 190 39.87 20.38 3.76
C VAL A 190 40.09 21.88 3.95
N GLU A 191 41.04 22.29 4.79
CA GLU A 191 41.40 23.69 4.99
C GLU A 191 41.91 24.34 3.70
N TRP A 192 42.84 23.69 3.00
CA TRP A 192 43.34 24.15 1.69
C TRP A 192 42.21 24.28 0.66
N LEU A 193 41.31 23.29 0.58
CA LEU A 193 40.15 23.32 -0.33
C LEU A 193 39.19 24.47 -0.03
N VAL A 194 39.03 24.84 1.26
CA VAL A 194 38.25 26.01 1.67
C VAL A 194 38.96 27.32 1.32
N THR A 195 40.28 27.41 1.56
CA THR A 195 41.07 28.61 1.24
C THR A 195 41.06 28.95 -0.25
N HIS A 196 41.03 27.94 -1.13
CA HIS A 196 41.03 28.13 -2.59
C HIS A 196 39.62 28.05 -3.22
N GLY A 197 38.55 28.23 -2.43
CA GLY A 197 37.17 28.34 -2.94
C GLY A 197 36.57 27.06 -3.52
N VAL A 198 37.23 25.91 -3.40
CA VAL A 198 36.71 24.60 -3.86
C VAL A 198 35.65 24.06 -2.89
N LEU A 199 35.78 24.37 -1.60
CA LEU A 199 34.77 24.06 -0.56
C LEU A 199 34.33 25.34 0.18
N ALA A 200 33.08 25.36 0.63
CA ALA A 200 32.58 26.35 1.59
C ALA A 200 32.49 25.74 3.00
N ARG A 201 32.59 26.55 4.06
CA ARG A 201 32.22 26.13 5.42
C ARG A 201 30.71 26.27 5.59
N GLY A 202 30.04 25.21 6.05
CA GLY A 202 28.60 25.22 6.34
C GLY A 202 28.32 25.58 7.79
N ASP A 203 28.85 24.79 8.72
CA ASP A 203 28.83 25.05 10.16
C ASP A 203 30.24 24.76 10.77
N GLU A 204 30.36 24.71 12.11
CA GLU A 204 31.62 24.42 12.80
C GLU A 204 32.22 23.04 12.50
N ARG A 205 31.44 22.12 11.92
CA ARG A 205 31.79 20.69 11.73
C ARG A 205 31.54 20.19 10.31
N HIS A 206 30.96 20.98 9.42
CA HIS A 206 30.62 20.59 8.06
C HIS A 206 31.16 21.55 6.99
N VAL A 207 31.64 20.96 5.90
CA VAL A 207 32.00 21.65 4.65
C VAL A 207 31.04 21.24 3.54
N VAL A 208 30.83 22.14 2.60
CA VAL A 208 29.91 21.99 1.47
C VAL A 208 30.70 22.16 0.18
N LEU A 209 30.47 21.28 -0.81
CA LEU A 209 30.95 21.49 -2.17
C LEU A 209 29.99 22.46 -2.89
N PRO A 210 30.41 23.69 -3.25
CA PRO A 210 29.53 24.63 -3.93
C PRO A 210 29.07 24.08 -5.27
N ARG A 211 27.83 24.36 -5.64
CA ARG A 211 27.18 23.76 -6.82
C ARG A 211 27.79 24.20 -8.15
N ASP A 212 28.27 25.44 -8.25
CA ASP A 212 28.96 25.91 -9.45
C ASP A 212 30.33 25.25 -9.61
N VAL A 213 31.09 25.08 -8.52
CA VAL A 213 32.31 24.27 -8.48
C VAL A 213 32.02 22.82 -8.85
N ALA A 214 30.97 22.21 -8.27
CA ALA A 214 30.54 20.85 -8.59
C ALA A 214 30.16 20.70 -10.07
N LEU A 215 29.38 21.60 -10.65
CA LEU A 215 28.99 21.55 -12.07
C LEU A 215 30.22 21.71 -12.99
N ARG A 216 31.18 22.60 -12.67
CA ARG A 216 32.46 22.69 -13.40
C ARG A 216 33.23 21.36 -13.32
N LEU A 217 33.34 20.76 -12.13
CA LEU A 217 33.99 19.46 -11.91
C LEU A 217 33.28 18.28 -12.59
N ARG A 218 31.93 18.28 -12.66
CA ARG A 218 31.12 17.29 -13.40
C ARG A 218 31.14 17.52 -14.93
N GLY A 219 31.55 18.70 -15.38
CA GLY A 219 31.58 19.08 -16.80
C GLY A 219 30.22 19.51 -17.34
N GLY A 220 29.49 20.35 -16.60
CA GLY A 220 28.12 20.77 -16.90
C GLY A 220 27.03 19.74 -16.51
N ARG A 221 27.42 18.48 -16.30
CA ARG A 221 26.51 17.39 -15.95
C ARG A 221 25.89 17.54 -14.56
N THR A 222 24.57 17.35 -14.47
CA THR A 222 23.83 17.16 -13.22
C THR A 222 23.91 15.71 -12.75
N HIS A 223 23.88 14.73 -13.66
CA HIS A 223 23.93 13.29 -13.34
C HIS A 223 25.10 12.60 -14.06
N ARG A 224 25.55 11.43 -13.59
CA ARG A 224 26.70 10.75 -14.20
C ARG A 224 26.40 10.28 -15.64
N ALA A 225 25.23 9.70 -15.78
CA ALA A 225 24.62 9.18 -16.99
C ALA A 225 23.09 9.06 -16.75
N PRO A 226 22.26 8.85 -17.79
CA PRO A 226 20.83 8.64 -17.65
C PRO A 226 20.52 7.39 -16.80
N ALA A 227 19.54 7.52 -15.90
CA ALA A 227 18.99 6.40 -15.16
C ALA A 227 18.02 5.61 -16.06
N LEU A 228 18.57 4.90 -17.05
CA LEU A 228 17.80 4.01 -17.91
C LEU A 228 17.21 2.84 -17.12
N ALA A 229 16.14 2.25 -17.65
CA ALA A 229 15.56 1.03 -17.08
C ALA A 229 16.58 -0.13 -17.14
N PRO A 230 16.70 -0.95 -16.07
CA PRO A 230 17.58 -2.11 -16.10
C PRO A 230 17.07 -3.14 -17.12
N ASP A 231 17.96 -3.62 -17.97
CA ASP A 231 17.65 -4.67 -18.95
C ASP A 231 17.36 -6.00 -18.23
N LEU A 232 16.14 -6.50 -18.41
CA LEU A 232 15.68 -7.79 -17.90
C LEU A 232 15.42 -8.82 -19.03
N THR A 233 15.86 -8.58 -20.26
CA THR A 233 15.70 -9.53 -21.37
C THR A 233 16.49 -10.82 -21.17
N ALA A 234 17.60 -10.76 -20.44
CA ALA A 234 18.50 -11.89 -20.17
C ALA A 234 18.12 -12.78 -18.96
N VAL A 235 16.95 -12.58 -18.34
CA VAL A 235 16.54 -13.41 -17.18
C VAL A 235 16.21 -14.85 -17.60
N PRO A 236 16.40 -15.86 -16.72
CA PRO A 236 16.07 -17.24 -17.03
C PRO A 236 14.60 -17.42 -17.45
N VAL A 237 14.36 -18.14 -18.54
CA VAL A 237 13.00 -18.52 -18.98
C VAL A 237 12.76 -20.00 -18.63
N ARG A 238 11.55 -20.29 -18.14
CA ARG A 238 11.09 -21.62 -17.72
C ARG A 238 10.07 -22.17 -18.73
N PRO A 239 10.11 -23.48 -19.07
CA PRO A 239 9.05 -24.12 -19.86
C PRO A 239 7.69 -24.00 -19.15
N ALA A 240 6.63 -23.69 -19.89
CA ALA A 240 5.29 -23.46 -19.31
C ALA A 240 4.81 -24.65 -18.45
N ALA A 241 5.03 -25.89 -18.88
CA ALA A 241 4.67 -27.09 -18.12
C ALA A 241 5.40 -27.21 -16.77
N LEU A 242 6.63 -26.69 -16.64
CA LEU A 242 7.34 -26.65 -15.36
C LEU A 242 6.77 -25.54 -14.45
N VAL A 243 6.40 -24.40 -15.01
CA VAL A 243 5.73 -23.32 -14.24
C VAL A 243 4.37 -23.80 -13.72
N ALA A 244 3.57 -24.47 -14.56
CA ALA A 244 2.29 -25.07 -14.18
C ALA A 244 2.43 -26.13 -13.08
N ALA A 245 3.38 -27.08 -13.23
CA ALA A 245 3.60 -28.15 -12.25
C ALA A 245 4.05 -27.63 -10.86
N GLU A 246 4.99 -26.69 -10.83
CA GLU A 246 5.45 -26.07 -9.57
C GLU A 246 4.37 -25.19 -8.93
N SER A 247 3.62 -24.44 -9.75
CA SER A 247 2.50 -23.59 -9.31
C SER A 247 1.37 -24.43 -8.67
N THR A 248 0.97 -25.51 -9.34
CA THR A 248 -0.11 -26.39 -8.87
C THR A 248 0.31 -27.20 -7.65
N GLY A 249 1.49 -27.80 -7.63
CA GLY A 249 2.00 -28.51 -6.45
C GLY A 249 2.14 -27.63 -5.21
N ALA A 250 2.52 -26.36 -5.38
CA ALA A 250 2.51 -25.37 -4.30
C ALA A 250 1.09 -25.01 -3.84
N ALA A 251 0.16 -24.79 -4.78
CA ALA A 251 -1.25 -24.50 -4.49
C ALA A 251 -1.94 -25.64 -3.70
N GLU A 252 -1.66 -26.90 -4.05
CA GLU A 252 -2.14 -28.08 -3.31
C GLU A 252 -1.50 -28.18 -1.92
N ARG A 253 -0.17 -27.96 -1.83
CA ARG A 253 0.56 -27.95 -0.55
C ARG A 253 -0.05 -26.93 0.42
N VAL A 254 -0.28 -25.68 -0.01
CA VAL A 254 -0.79 -24.63 0.87
C VAL A 254 -2.24 -24.87 1.29
N VAL A 255 -3.12 -25.32 0.39
CA VAL A 255 -4.51 -25.67 0.73
C VAL A 255 -4.54 -26.80 1.78
N ARG A 256 -3.80 -27.89 1.56
CA ARG A 256 -3.73 -28.99 2.54
C ARG A 256 -3.14 -28.55 3.88
N LEU A 257 -2.10 -27.72 3.90
CA LEU A 257 -1.52 -27.21 5.15
C LEU A 257 -2.47 -26.28 5.91
N VAL A 258 -3.29 -25.47 5.22
CA VAL A 258 -4.33 -24.65 5.87
C VAL A 258 -5.44 -25.51 6.46
N ARG A 259 -5.88 -26.57 5.78
CA ARG A 259 -6.86 -27.55 6.33
C ARG A 259 -6.32 -28.23 7.59
N GLN A 260 -5.07 -28.70 7.56
CA GLN A 260 -4.41 -29.32 8.72
C GLN A 260 -4.22 -28.32 9.89
N LEU A 261 -3.92 -27.05 9.60
CA LEU A 261 -3.85 -25.97 10.60
C LEU A 261 -5.20 -25.74 11.29
N LEU A 262 -6.29 -25.70 10.53
CA LEU A 262 -7.64 -25.49 11.05
C LEU A 262 -8.06 -26.65 11.97
N GLN A 263 -7.85 -27.90 11.54
CA GLN A 263 -8.13 -29.09 12.36
C GLN A 263 -7.31 -29.11 13.66
N LEU A 264 -6.03 -28.75 13.60
CA LEU A 264 -5.16 -28.66 14.77
C LEU A 264 -5.64 -27.63 15.79
N TRP A 265 -6.04 -26.44 15.31
CA TRP A 265 -6.49 -25.34 16.19
C TRP A 265 -7.96 -25.49 16.63
N GLU A 266 -8.76 -26.33 15.98
CA GLU A 266 -10.02 -26.81 16.56
C GLU A 266 -9.79 -27.72 17.78
N GLN A 267 -8.90 -28.70 17.64
CA GLN A 267 -8.63 -29.70 18.68
C GLN A 267 -7.78 -29.15 19.84
N SER A 268 -6.99 -28.11 19.61
CA SER A 268 -6.09 -27.50 20.59
C SER A 268 -5.85 -26.02 20.29
N PRO A 269 -6.88 -25.16 20.47
CA PRO A 269 -6.80 -23.73 20.16
C PRO A 269 -5.72 -23.02 21.00
N PRO A 270 -4.79 -22.27 20.39
CA PRO A 270 -3.76 -21.57 21.13
C PRO A 270 -4.29 -20.24 21.72
N GLY A 271 -3.96 -19.98 22.97
CA GLY A 271 -4.31 -18.73 23.65
C GLY A 271 -3.65 -17.49 23.03
N VAL A 272 -4.38 -16.38 23.00
CA VAL A 272 -3.88 -15.08 22.54
C VAL A 272 -3.02 -14.44 23.63
N LEU A 273 -1.90 -13.82 23.26
CA LEU A 273 -1.04 -13.08 24.19
C LEU A 273 -1.74 -11.79 24.68
N ARG A 274 -1.37 -11.29 25.87
CA ARG A 274 -1.88 -10.01 26.41
C ARG A 274 -1.61 -8.79 25.50
N ALA A 275 -0.61 -8.87 24.62
CA ALA A 275 -0.27 -7.83 23.66
C ALA A 275 -1.02 -7.98 22.31
N GLY A 276 -1.83 -9.03 22.16
CA GLY A 276 -2.26 -9.57 20.87
C GLY A 276 -1.25 -10.56 20.29
N GLY A 277 -1.68 -11.35 19.30
CA GLY A 277 -0.85 -12.34 18.62
C GLY A 277 -0.65 -13.67 19.36
N LEU A 278 0.09 -14.55 18.70
CA LEU A 278 0.32 -15.96 19.02
C LEU A 278 1.63 -16.17 19.79
N GLY A 279 1.61 -17.01 20.82
CA GLY A 279 2.82 -17.37 21.57
C GLY A 279 3.86 -18.11 20.73
N SER A 280 5.15 -17.75 20.88
CA SER A 280 6.26 -18.42 20.15
C SER A 280 6.50 -19.89 20.54
N ARG A 281 5.83 -20.39 21.58
CA ARG A 281 5.78 -21.84 21.89
C ARG A 281 4.70 -22.56 21.08
N ASP A 282 3.60 -21.86 20.80
CA ASP A 282 2.42 -22.37 20.12
C ASP A 282 2.56 -22.25 18.59
N LEU A 283 3.26 -21.21 18.12
CA LEU A 283 3.80 -21.13 16.75
C LEU A 283 4.74 -22.33 16.47
N ARG A 284 5.69 -22.62 17.36
CA ARG A 284 6.59 -23.78 17.23
C ARG A 284 5.86 -25.12 17.26
N ARG A 285 4.86 -25.29 18.13
CA ARG A 285 4.00 -26.48 18.12
C ARG A 285 3.25 -26.62 16.80
N THR A 286 2.75 -25.52 16.24
CA THR A 286 2.07 -25.48 14.95
C THR A 286 3.02 -25.85 13.80
N ALA A 287 4.22 -25.27 13.77
CA ALA A 287 5.28 -25.60 12.80
C ALA A 287 5.67 -27.09 12.84
N GLN A 288 5.90 -27.62 14.05
CA GLN A 288 6.23 -29.03 14.27
C GLN A 288 5.08 -29.99 13.90
N ALA A 289 3.82 -29.59 14.12
CA ALA A 289 2.65 -30.41 13.79
C ALA A 289 2.33 -30.42 12.27
N LEU A 290 2.71 -29.36 11.55
CA LEU A 290 2.53 -29.23 10.09
C LEU A 290 3.74 -29.73 9.27
N ASP A 291 4.84 -30.08 9.93
CA ASP A 291 6.13 -30.46 9.32
C ASP A 291 6.70 -29.35 8.40
N VAL A 292 6.75 -28.11 8.93
CA VAL A 292 7.24 -26.90 8.24
C VAL A 292 8.13 -26.03 9.14
N GLU A 293 8.90 -25.13 8.53
CA GLU A 293 9.71 -24.13 9.22
C GLU A 293 8.85 -23.09 9.98
N GLU A 294 9.35 -22.52 11.08
CA GLU A 294 8.61 -21.50 11.86
C GLU A 294 8.15 -20.31 11.01
N ALA A 295 8.96 -19.91 10.01
CA ALA A 295 8.65 -18.81 9.09
C ALA A 295 7.67 -19.19 7.95
N GLU A 296 7.43 -20.48 7.71
CA GLU A 296 6.35 -20.97 6.82
C GLU A 296 5.05 -21.08 7.64
N ALA A 297 5.11 -21.64 8.85
CA ALA A 297 3.97 -21.68 9.78
C ALA A 297 3.42 -20.28 10.11
N ALA A 298 4.30 -19.29 10.34
CA ALA A 298 3.89 -17.90 10.57
C ALA A 298 3.15 -17.31 9.36
N TRP A 299 3.62 -17.58 8.15
CA TRP A 299 2.98 -17.13 6.90
C TRP A 299 1.64 -17.84 6.64
N LEU A 300 1.55 -19.15 6.90
CA LEU A 300 0.30 -19.93 6.80
C LEU A 300 -0.77 -19.37 7.75
N VAL A 301 -0.42 -19.16 9.01
CA VAL A 301 -1.30 -18.60 10.05
C VAL A 301 -1.79 -17.19 9.68
N GLU A 302 -0.88 -16.31 9.24
CA GLU A 302 -1.22 -14.95 8.80
C GLU A 302 -2.08 -14.92 7.53
N THR A 303 -1.89 -15.88 6.62
CA THR A 303 -2.68 -16.01 5.39
C THR A 303 -4.08 -16.57 5.67
N ALA A 304 -4.21 -17.62 6.50
CA ALA A 304 -5.50 -18.17 6.92
C ALA A 304 -6.33 -17.15 7.73
N ALA A 305 -5.69 -16.35 8.60
CA ALA A 305 -6.36 -15.25 9.29
C ALA A 305 -6.73 -14.09 8.34
N SER A 306 -5.88 -13.77 7.36
CA SER A 306 -6.21 -12.78 6.31
C SER A 306 -7.41 -13.21 5.46
N ALA A 307 -7.54 -14.52 5.18
CA ALA A 307 -8.70 -15.13 4.51
C ALA A 307 -9.94 -15.28 5.41
N GLY A 308 -9.84 -14.93 6.69
CA GLY A 308 -10.94 -14.98 7.67
C GLY A 308 -11.27 -16.37 8.23
N LEU A 309 -10.45 -17.38 7.93
CA LEU A 309 -10.64 -18.77 8.38
C LEU A 309 -10.31 -18.94 9.87
N LEU A 310 -9.49 -18.04 10.43
CA LEU A 310 -9.11 -17.98 11.85
C LEU A 310 -9.50 -16.63 12.48
N ALA A 311 -9.91 -16.63 13.75
CA ALA A 311 -10.15 -15.42 14.55
C ALA A 311 -9.92 -15.67 16.04
N ASP A 312 -9.86 -14.60 16.84
CA ASP A 312 -10.01 -14.70 18.30
C ASP A 312 -11.46 -15.04 18.67
N ASP A 313 -11.66 -15.91 19.67
CA ASP A 313 -13.00 -16.24 20.19
C ASP A 313 -13.67 -15.07 20.95
N GLY A 314 -12.89 -14.06 21.34
CA GLY A 314 -13.38 -12.83 21.96
C GLY A 314 -13.74 -12.96 23.45
N GLU A 315 -13.30 -14.04 24.09
CA GLU A 315 -13.60 -14.39 25.48
C GLU A 315 -12.61 -13.77 26.49
N GLU A 316 -12.86 -13.90 27.79
CA GLU A 316 -12.03 -13.25 28.84
C GLU A 316 -10.59 -13.78 28.88
N SER A 317 -10.39 -15.06 28.54
CA SER A 317 -9.09 -15.66 28.24
C SER A 317 -9.09 -16.11 26.77
N PRO A 318 -8.89 -15.18 25.83
CA PRO A 318 -9.21 -15.41 24.43
C PRO A 318 -8.23 -16.39 23.78
N SER A 319 -8.75 -17.18 22.84
CA SER A 319 -7.98 -18.17 22.08
C SER A 319 -8.27 -18.03 20.58
N PHE A 320 -7.31 -18.41 19.73
CA PHE A 320 -7.52 -18.45 18.29
C PHE A 320 -8.23 -19.76 17.89
N VAL A 321 -9.33 -19.63 17.14
CA VAL A 321 -10.17 -20.76 16.71
C VAL A 321 -10.53 -20.64 15.22
N PRO A 322 -10.87 -21.75 14.55
CA PRO A 322 -11.54 -21.72 13.25
C PRO A 322 -12.87 -20.95 13.30
N THR A 323 -13.17 -20.25 12.20
CA THR A 323 -14.43 -19.51 12.05
C THR A 323 -15.43 -20.28 11.20
N VAL A 324 -16.70 -19.85 11.20
CA VAL A 324 -17.75 -20.39 10.31
C VAL A 324 -17.45 -20.24 8.80
N GLU A 325 -16.43 -19.48 8.42
CA GLU A 325 -16.00 -19.31 7.03
C GLU A 325 -14.93 -20.37 6.63
N ALA A 326 -14.40 -21.10 7.62
CA ALA A 326 -13.54 -22.27 7.45
C ALA A 326 -14.36 -23.50 7.07
N ASP A 327 -15.54 -23.69 7.67
CA ASP A 327 -16.46 -24.78 7.32
C ASP A 327 -16.85 -24.67 5.82
N VAL A 328 -17.29 -23.48 5.38
CA VAL A 328 -17.60 -23.18 3.96
C VAL A 328 -16.38 -23.33 3.04
N TRP A 329 -15.17 -23.08 3.53
CA TRP A 329 -13.94 -23.26 2.76
C TRP A 329 -13.55 -24.75 2.64
N ASP A 330 -13.88 -25.60 3.61
CA ASP A 330 -13.65 -27.06 3.52
C ASP A 330 -14.70 -27.79 2.66
N GLU A 331 -15.75 -27.09 2.20
CA GLU A 331 -16.73 -27.58 1.21
C GLU A 331 -16.36 -27.24 -0.26
N GLU A 332 -15.46 -26.27 -0.51
CA GLU A 332 -15.05 -25.84 -1.85
C GLU A 332 -14.10 -26.84 -2.55
N ASP A 333 -13.85 -26.70 -3.86
CA ASP A 333 -12.77 -27.43 -4.54
C ASP A 333 -11.38 -26.79 -4.29
N VAL A 334 -10.30 -27.51 -4.61
CA VAL A 334 -8.92 -27.02 -4.39
C VAL A 334 -8.63 -25.70 -5.13
N PRO A 335 -9.01 -25.49 -6.41
CA PRO A 335 -8.90 -24.20 -7.08
C PRO A 335 -9.58 -23.03 -6.38
N HIS A 336 -10.84 -23.17 -5.94
CA HIS A 336 -11.57 -22.10 -5.25
C HIS A 336 -10.98 -21.81 -3.87
N ARG A 337 -10.65 -22.86 -3.10
CA ARG A 337 -9.94 -22.76 -1.82
C ARG A 337 -8.64 -21.99 -1.95
N TRP A 338 -7.84 -22.35 -2.96
CA TRP A 338 -6.58 -21.69 -3.27
C TRP A 338 -6.81 -20.22 -3.63
N ALA A 339 -7.75 -19.93 -4.54
CA ALA A 339 -7.99 -18.58 -5.01
C ALA A 339 -8.48 -17.66 -3.86
N ARG A 340 -9.27 -18.17 -2.89
CA ARG A 340 -9.59 -17.44 -1.65
C ARG A 340 -8.34 -17.08 -0.83
N LEU A 341 -7.38 -18.00 -0.68
CA LEU A 341 -6.11 -17.73 0.00
C LEU A 341 -5.23 -16.74 -0.80
N ALA A 342 -5.18 -16.86 -2.12
CA ALA A 342 -4.39 -16.03 -3.01
C ALA A 342 -4.87 -14.57 -3.04
N ARG A 343 -6.18 -14.37 -3.24
CA ARG A 343 -6.86 -13.06 -3.14
C ARG A 343 -6.65 -12.44 -1.75
N ALA A 344 -6.77 -13.23 -0.68
CA ALA A 344 -6.54 -12.75 0.68
C ALA A 344 -5.09 -12.31 0.94
N TRP A 345 -4.10 -13.08 0.49
CA TRP A 345 -2.67 -12.74 0.62
C TRP A 345 -2.31 -11.46 -0.16
N LEU A 346 -2.75 -11.34 -1.42
CA LEU A 346 -2.47 -10.17 -2.27
C LEU A 346 -3.00 -8.87 -1.64
N LEU A 347 -4.25 -8.89 -1.15
CA LEU A 347 -4.91 -7.75 -0.52
C LEU A 347 -4.50 -7.52 0.95
N SER A 348 -3.75 -8.45 1.56
CA SER A 348 -3.40 -8.39 2.98
C SER A 348 -2.34 -7.33 3.28
N ALA A 349 -2.56 -6.55 4.34
CA ALA A 349 -1.57 -5.62 4.87
C ALA A 349 -0.53 -6.29 5.81
N ARG A 350 -0.59 -7.61 6.02
CA ARG A 350 0.23 -8.34 7.00
C ARG A 350 1.64 -8.61 6.47
N THR A 351 2.64 -8.49 7.35
CA THR A 351 4.07 -8.76 7.09
C THR A 351 4.58 -10.03 7.82
N PRO A 352 4.13 -11.26 7.46
CA PRO A 352 4.55 -12.49 8.13
C PRO A 352 6.07 -12.70 8.17
N TRP A 353 6.81 -12.20 7.17
CA TRP A 353 8.27 -12.26 7.12
C TRP A 353 9.01 -11.50 8.23
N LEU A 354 8.31 -10.66 9.00
CA LEU A 354 8.88 -9.99 10.20
C LEU A 354 8.56 -10.73 11.50
N VAL A 355 7.85 -11.87 11.47
CA VAL A 355 7.58 -12.68 12.68
C VAL A 355 8.89 -13.25 13.22
N GLY A 356 9.12 -13.13 14.53
CA GLY A 356 10.37 -13.54 15.17
C GLY A 356 11.51 -12.51 15.08
N GLU A 357 11.41 -11.48 14.22
CA GLU A 357 12.29 -10.32 14.30
C GLU A 357 11.98 -9.46 15.54
N ARG A 358 12.92 -8.60 15.92
CA ARG A 358 12.72 -7.60 16.98
C ARG A 358 12.17 -6.28 16.41
N ASP A 359 11.36 -5.57 17.20
CA ASP A 359 10.99 -4.19 16.93
C ASP A 359 12.08 -3.20 17.42
N GLU A 360 11.83 -1.90 17.19
CA GLU A 360 12.73 -0.80 17.63
C GLU A 360 12.89 -0.73 19.16
N ARG A 361 11.99 -1.37 19.91
CA ARG A 361 11.99 -1.46 21.38
C ARG A 361 12.67 -2.75 21.87
N GLY A 362 13.12 -3.62 20.95
CA GLY A 362 13.76 -4.90 21.22
C GLY A 362 12.80 -6.06 21.50
N ALA A 363 11.48 -5.87 21.41
CA ALA A 363 10.47 -6.90 21.62
C ALA A 363 10.33 -7.80 20.37
N LEU A 364 10.06 -9.10 20.56
CA LEU A 364 9.84 -10.04 19.46
C LEU A 364 8.43 -9.88 18.87
N ARG A 365 8.34 -9.77 17.54
CA ARG A 365 7.06 -9.68 16.81
C ARG A 365 6.38 -11.06 16.75
N ALA A 366 5.17 -11.16 17.26
CA ALA A 366 4.38 -12.40 17.25
C ALA A 366 3.55 -12.53 15.96
N ALA A 367 3.29 -13.76 15.49
CA ALA A 367 2.27 -13.96 14.45
C ALA A 367 0.89 -13.50 14.97
N LEU A 368 0.03 -12.97 14.10
CA LEU A 368 -1.27 -12.37 14.43
C LEU A 368 -1.22 -11.12 15.34
N ASP A 369 -0.03 -10.58 15.62
CA ASP A 369 0.16 -9.31 16.35
C ASP A 369 -0.42 -8.13 15.54
N PRO A 370 -1.31 -7.29 16.09
CA PRO A 370 -1.85 -6.11 15.39
C PRO A 370 -0.78 -5.19 14.79
N GLU A 371 0.39 -5.02 15.42
CA GLU A 371 1.48 -4.15 14.95
C GLU A 371 2.25 -4.73 13.72
N LEU A 372 1.90 -5.91 13.20
CA LEU A 372 2.41 -6.44 11.91
C LEU A 372 1.65 -5.98 10.65
N ALA A 373 0.68 -5.07 10.77
CA ALA A 373 0.03 -4.46 9.61
C ALA A 373 0.85 -3.29 9.04
N ARG A 374 1.05 -3.23 7.72
CA ARG A 374 1.74 -2.14 6.99
C ARG A 374 0.92 -1.75 5.74
N PRO A 375 0.35 -0.52 5.66
CA PRO A 375 -0.55 -0.14 4.56
C PRO A 375 0.04 -0.16 3.14
N TRP A 376 1.37 -0.19 3.00
CA TRP A 376 2.06 -0.26 1.71
C TRP A 376 2.21 -1.69 1.15
N VAL A 377 1.95 -2.73 1.94
CA VAL A 377 2.23 -4.13 1.55
C VAL A 377 1.44 -4.64 0.35
N PRO A 378 0.13 -4.37 0.19
CA PRO A 378 -0.61 -4.81 -1.01
C PRO A 378 -0.02 -4.21 -2.29
N ARG A 379 0.41 -2.93 -2.23
CA ARG A 379 1.11 -2.27 -3.34
C ARG A 379 2.47 -2.92 -3.62
N LEU A 380 3.22 -3.31 -2.59
CA LEU A 380 4.46 -4.06 -2.80
C LEU A 380 4.20 -5.41 -3.49
N ARG A 381 3.19 -6.17 -3.04
CA ARG A 381 2.84 -7.47 -3.65
C ARG A 381 2.49 -7.32 -5.13
N ARG A 382 1.63 -6.36 -5.47
CA ARG A 382 1.31 -5.97 -6.86
C ARG A 382 2.58 -5.59 -7.64
N SER A 383 3.33 -4.57 -7.19
CA SER A 383 4.52 -4.08 -7.92
C SER A 383 5.64 -5.11 -8.09
N VAL A 384 5.80 -6.05 -7.16
CA VAL A 384 6.76 -7.18 -7.30
C VAL A 384 6.31 -8.16 -8.37
N LEU A 385 5.02 -8.49 -8.44
CA LEU A 385 4.46 -9.44 -9.41
C LEU A 385 4.24 -8.80 -10.80
N GLU A 386 4.00 -7.49 -10.87
CA GLU A 386 4.00 -6.68 -12.09
C GLU A 386 5.35 -6.70 -12.84
N VAL A 387 6.45 -7.12 -12.21
CA VAL A 387 7.73 -7.31 -12.90
C VAL A 387 7.69 -8.53 -13.82
N PRO A 388 7.54 -9.79 -13.33
CA PRO A 388 7.39 -10.95 -14.20
C PRO A 388 6.11 -10.92 -15.05
N ALA A 389 5.04 -10.22 -14.63
CA ALA A 389 3.84 -10.06 -15.46
C ALA A 389 4.11 -9.27 -16.76
N GLY A 390 5.01 -8.28 -16.71
CA GLY A 390 5.43 -7.46 -17.85
C GLY A 390 6.62 -7.99 -18.63
N LEU A 391 7.12 -9.19 -18.30
CA LEU A 391 8.13 -9.92 -19.06
C LEU A 391 7.48 -10.98 -19.96
N ALA A 392 8.29 -11.65 -20.79
CA ALA A 392 7.83 -12.77 -21.60
C ALA A 392 7.28 -13.91 -20.70
N PRO A 393 6.24 -14.65 -21.13
CA PRO A 393 5.73 -15.80 -20.38
C PRO A 393 6.84 -16.81 -20.04
N GLY A 394 6.89 -17.22 -18.78
CA GLY A 394 7.94 -18.11 -18.26
C GLY A 394 9.23 -17.40 -17.81
N SER A 395 9.39 -16.08 -17.96
CA SER A 395 10.51 -15.34 -17.38
C SER A 395 10.49 -15.41 -15.84
N ALA A 396 11.62 -15.84 -15.27
CA ALA A 396 11.86 -15.99 -13.83
C ALA A 396 12.97 -15.00 -13.37
N PRO A 397 12.67 -13.69 -13.23
CA PRO A 397 13.62 -12.71 -12.72
C PRO A 397 13.97 -12.99 -11.26
N ASP A 398 15.23 -12.81 -10.88
CA ASP A 398 15.62 -12.91 -9.48
C ASP A 398 15.20 -11.66 -8.68
N ALA A 399 15.23 -11.76 -7.35
CA ALA A 399 14.87 -10.65 -6.47
C ALA A 399 15.81 -9.43 -6.59
N GLY A 400 17.01 -9.60 -7.16
CA GLY A 400 17.92 -8.49 -7.49
C GLY A 400 17.45 -7.71 -8.71
N SER A 401 17.06 -8.43 -9.76
CA SER A 401 16.45 -7.94 -10.99
C SER A 401 15.15 -7.18 -10.69
N VAL A 402 14.27 -7.78 -9.89
CA VAL A 402 13.02 -7.15 -9.44
C VAL A 402 13.30 -5.89 -8.61
N HIS A 403 14.18 -5.97 -7.60
CA HIS A 403 14.51 -4.79 -6.77
C HIS A 403 15.21 -3.69 -7.56
N ALA A 404 16.04 -4.01 -8.56
CA ALA A 404 16.66 -3.03 -9.44
C ALA A 404 15.61 -2.31 -10.31
N LEU A 405 14.65 -3.05 -10.89
CA LEU A 405 13.58 -2.44 -11.67
C LEU A 405 12.61 -1.64 -10.80
N LEU A 406 12.33 -2.07 -9.56
CA LEU A 406 11.53 -1.27 -8.62
C LEU A 406 12.26 0.00 -8.16
N ARG A 407 13.58 -0.07 -7.94
CA ARG A 407 14.41 1.12 -7.69
C ARG A 407 14.38 2.11 -8.86
N TRP A 408 14.23 1.62 -10.09
CA TRP A 408 14.04 2.46 -11.27
C TRP A 408 12.61 3.00 -11.41
N ARG A 409 11.57 2.16 -11.22
CA ARG A 409 10.15 2.54 -11.35
C ARG A 409 9.67 3.51 -10.26
N THR A 410 10.14 3.37 -9.02
CA THR A 410 9.69 4.17 -7.86
C THR A 410 10.85 4.66 -6.99
N PRO A 411 11.77 5.48 -7.51
CA PRO A 411 13.01 5.94 -6.84
C PRO A 411 12.78 6.67 -5.50
N ARG A 412 11.60 7.28 -5.28
CA ARG A 412 11.22 7.92 -4.00
C ARG A 412 10.40 7.02 -3.07
N SER A 413 10.22 5.75 -3.41
CA SER A 413 9.47 4.77 -2.60
C SER A 413 10.01 3.34 -2.79
N VAL A 414 11.34 3.21 -2.94
CA VAL A 414 12.03 1.93 -3.14
C VAL A 414 11.78 1.01 -1.94
N PRO A 415 11.22 -0.19 -2.13
CA PRO A 415 10.97 -1.10 -1.03
C PRO A 415 12.28 -1.74 -0.54
N PRO A 416 12.39 -2.12 0.76
CA PRO A 416 13.55 -2.85 1.24
C PRO A 416 13.74 -4.16 0.47
N ARG A 417 14.96 -4.44 0.02
CA ARG A 417 15.31 -5.66 -0.75
C ARG A 417 14.77 -6.93 -0.08
N THR A 418 14.96 -7.09 1.23
CA THR A 418 14.44 -8.22 2.02
C THR A 418 12.92 -8.41 1.93
N SER A 419 12.15 -7.33 1.75
CA SER A 419 10.69 -7.42 1.52
C SER A 419 10.35 -7.88 0.10
N VAL A 420 11.21 -7.59 -0.90
CA VAL A 420 11.08 -8.14 -2.26
C VAL A 420 11.42 -9.64 -2.26
N ASP A 421 12.51 -10.04 -1.60
CA ASP A 421 12.87 -11.45 -1.40
C ASP A 421 11.73 -12.23 -0.71
N ALA A 422 11.16 -11.64 0.36
CA ALA A 422 10.05 -12.24 1.10
C ALA A 422 8.78 -12.39 0.26
N VAL A 423 8.36 -11.37 -0.49
CA VAL A 423 7.15 -11.43 -1.33
C VAL A 423 7.30 -12.47 -2.45
N LEU A 424 8.47 -12.57 -3.10
CA LEU A 424 8.71 -13.59 -4.13
C LEU A 424 8.70 -15.01 -3.54
N ARG A 425 9.29 -15.20 -2.35
CA ARG A 425 9.23 -16.47 -1.61
C ARG A 425 7.79 -16.86 -1.26
N GLU A 426 7.00 -15.92 -0.74
CA GLU A 426 5.59 -16.16 -0.38
C GLU A 426 4.73 -16.45 -1.62
N ALA A 427 4.94 -15.73 -2.72
CA ALA A 427 4.23 -15.99 -3.97
C ALA A 427 4.56 -17.38 -4.57
N ALA A 428 5.80 -17.86 -4.39
CA ALA A 428 6.17 -19.24 -4.77
C ALA A 428 5.56 -20.29 -3.83
N LEU A 429 5.61 -20.10 -2.50
CA LEU A 429 4.95 -20.99 -1.52
C LEU A 429 3.43 -21.07 -1.72
N LEU A 430 2.84 -20.00 -2.24
CA LEU A 430 1.42 -19.89 -2.56
C LEU A 430 1.07 -20.43 -3.95
N GLY A 431 2.03 -20.77 -4.81
CA GLY A 431 1.76 -21.17 -6.20
C GLY A 431 1.35 -20.05 -7.16
N VAL A 432 1.43 -18.78 -6.74
CA VAL A 432 1.30 -17.60 -7.63
C VAL A 432 2.51 -17.49 -8.56
N LEU A 433 3.67 -18.00 -8.14
CA LEU A 433 4.84 -18.27 -8.99
C LEU A 433 5.08 -19.78 -9.09
N GLY A 434 5.56 -20.24 -10.24
CA GLY A 434 6.09 -21.59 -10.46
C GLY A 434 7.48 -21.54 -11.08
N ALA A 435 8.45 -22.29 -10.53
CA ALA A 435 9.87 -22.25 -10.93
C ALA A 435 10.53 -20.84 -10.96
N GLY A 436 9.94 -19.89 -10.22
CA GLY A 436 10.32 -18.46 -10.16
C GLY A 436 9.64 -17.55 -11.20
N ALA A 437 8.85 -18.09 -12.13
CA ALA A 437 8.07 -17.33 -13.10
C ALA A 437 6.60 -17.18 -12.66
N LEU A 438 5.90 -16.17 -13.18
CA LEU A 438 4.46 -15.98 -12.92
C LEU A 438 3.64 -17.09 -13.59
N SER A 439 2.74 -17.75 -12.85
CA SER A 439 1.86 -18.81 -13.37
C SER A 439 0.64 -18.24 -14.11
N SER A 440 -0.12 -19.11 -14.78
CA SER A 440 -1.41 -18.76 -15.41
C SER A 440 -2.38 -18.15 -14.38
N ALA A 441 -2.55 -18.84 -13.25
CA ALA A 441 -3.39 -18.44 -12.14
C ALA A 441 -2.86 -17.20 -11.41
N GLY A 442 -1.53 -17.08 -11.27
CA GLY A 442 -0.89 -15.89 -10.74
C GLY A 442 -1.07 -14.65 -11.63
N ARG A 443 -1.12 -14.83 -12.95
CA ARG A 443 -1.45 -13.77 -13.92
C ARG A 443 -2.93 -13.39 -13.85
N ALA A 444 -3.83 -14.37 -13.88
CA ALA A 444 -5.27 -14.14 -13.74
C ALA A 444 -5.63 -13.40 -12.44
N LEU A 445 -4.93 -13.69 -11.33
CA LEU A 445 -5.09 -12.99 -10.05
C LEU A 445 -4.73 -11.50 -10.12
N LEU A 446 -3.70 -11.12 -10.88
CA LEU A 446 -3.33 -9.71 -11.07
C LEU A 446 -4.30 -9.00 -12.02
N GLU A 447 -4.75 -9.69 -13.07
CA GLU A 447 -5.70 -9.17 -14.06
C GLU A 447 -7.10 -8.98 -13.42
N GLU A 448 -7.50 -9.86 -12.48
CA GLU A 448 -8.65 -9.69 -11.60
C GLU A 448 -8.51 -8.46 -10.68
N ASP A 449 -7.42 -8.40 -9.92
CA ASP A 449 -7.15 -7.33 -8.95
C ASP A 449 -7.06 -5.94 -9.64
N ALA A 450 -6.53 -5.88 -10.87
CA ALA A 450 -6.52 -4.68 -11.70
C ALA A 450 -7.92 -4.28 -12.22
N ALA A 451 -8.73 -5.23 -12.70
CA ALA A 451 -10.09 -4.96 -13.16
C ALA A 451 -11.01 -4.49 -12.01
N LEU A 452 -10.84 -5.07 -10.81
CA LEU A 452 -11.55 -4.65 -9.60
C LEU A 452 -11.16 -3.23 -9.13
N ASP A 453 -9.88 -2.87 -9.18
CA ASP A 453 -9.42 -1.50 -8.87
C ASP A 453 -9.90 -0.48 -9.93
N ALA A 454 -10.06 -0.90 -11.20
CA ALA A 454 -10.61 -0.07 -12.29
C ALA A 454 -12.14 0.09 -12.24
N GLY A 455 -12.86 -0.93 -11.77
CA GLY A 455 -14.32 -1.02 -11.78
C GLY A 455 -14.91 -1.72 -13.01
N ASP A 456 -14.09 -2.37 -13.82
CA ASP A 456 -14.49 -3.04 -15.06
C ASP A 456 -15.07 -4.44 -14.79
N ALA A 457 -16.39 -4.56 -14.87
CA ALA A 457 -17.14 -5.79 -14.57
C ALA A 457 -17.25 -6.79 -15.75
N VAL A 458 -16.42 -6.65 -16.80
CA VAL A 458 -16.58 -7.39 -18.07
C VAL A 458 -15.33 -8.23 -18.36
N ALA A 459 -15.52 -9.54 -18.56
CA ALA A 459 -14.49 -10.50 -18.98
C ALA A 459 -13.25 -10.59 -18.05
N VAL A 460 -13.45 -10.41 -16.75
CA VAL A 460 -12.39 -10.60 -15.73
C VAL A 460 -11.93 -12.07 -15.70
N PRO A 461 -10.62 -12.38 -15.80
CA PRO A 461 -10.13 -13.75 -15.69
C PRO A 461 -10.29 -14.28 -14.26
N ASP A 462 -10.87 -15.47 -14.09
CA ASP A 462 -10.92 -16.11 -12.76
C ASP A 462 -9.63 -16.91 -12.48
N PRO A 463 -8.87 -16.57 -11.42
CA PRO A 463 -7.69 -17.34 -11.03
C PRO A 463 -8.00 -18.79 -10.61
N ALA A 464 -9.20 -19.13 -10.12
CA ALA A 464 -9.52 -20.53 -9.80
C ALA A 464 -9.63 -21.37 -11.09
N ALA A 465 -10.39 -20.91 -12.09
CA ALA A 465 -10.47 -21.55 -13.40
C ALA A 465 -9.11 -21.66 -14.10
N ALA A 466 -8.24 -20.65 -13.95
CA ALA A 466 -6.88 -20.69 -14.49
C ALA A 466 -6.02 -21.78 -13.81
N LEU A 467 -6.07 -21.92 -12.48
CA LEU A 467 -5.38 -23.01 -11.77
C LEU A 467 -5.96 -24.39 -12.14
N ALA A 468 -7.29 -24.47 -12.28
CA ALA A 468 -7.98 -25.71 -12.67
C ALA A 468 -7.57 -26.21 -14.06
N ALA A 469 -7.22 -25.31 -14.98
CA ALA A 469 -6.73 -25.66 -16.32
C ALA A 469 -5.29 -26.20 -16.34
N ASP A 470 -4.45 -25.77 -15.39
CA ASP A 470 -3.06 -26.24 -15.24
C ASP A 470 -2.93 -27.49 -14.34
N LEU A 471 -3.96 -27.85 -13.57
CA LEU A 471 -3.95 -29.00 -12.66
C LEU A 471 -3.82 -30.34 -13.44
N PRO A 472 -2.91 -31.26 -13.02
CA PRO A 472 -2.89 -32.61 -13.53
C PRO A 472 -4.24 -33.33 -13.29
N ALA A 473 -4.66 -34.14 -14.25
CA ALA A 473 -5.87 -34.96 -14.11
C ALA A 473 -5.79 -35.83 -12.85
N ALA A 474 -6.87 -35.82 -12.06
CA ALA A 474 -6.97 -36.64 -10.86
C ALA A 474 -7.05 -38.14 -11.22
N VAL A 475 -6.55 -38.99 -10.33
CA VAL A 475 -6.65 -40.45 -10.41
C VAL A 475 -7.28 -41.01 -9.14
N ASP A 476 -8.26 -41.89 -9.31
CA ASP A 476 -8.92 -42.62 -8.23
C ASP A 476 -8.17 -43.90 -7.82
N GLU A 477 -7.13 -44.27 -8.57
CA GLU A 477 -6.39 -45.53 -8.42
C GLU A 477 -5.11 -45.39 -7.59
N VAL A 478 -4.95 -46.25 -6.58
CA VAL A 478 -3.70 -46.52 -5.85
C VAL A 478 -3.18 -47.93 -6.15
N LEU A 479 -1.86 -48.07 -6.27
CA LEU A 479 -1.15 -49.34 -6.41
C LEU A 479 -0.76 -49.84 -5.02
N LEU A 480 -1.58 -50.69 -4.41
CA LEU A 480 -1.29 -51.28 -3.09
C LEU A 480 -0.28 -52.43 -3.19
N GLN A 481 0.72 -52.44 -2.31
CA GLN A 481 1.85 -53.38 -2.34
C GLN A 481 1.91 -54.28 -1.09
N GLY A 482 2.56 -55.44 -1.22
CA GLY A 482 2.60 -56.48 -0.17
C GLY A 482 3.43 -56.13 1.06
N ASP A 483 4.23 -55.07 1.01
CA ASP A 483 5.07 -54.54 2.10
C ASP A 483 4.39 -53.42 2.91
N LEU A 484 3.07 -53.27 2.72
CA LEU A 484 2.19 -52.24 3.28
C LEU A 484 2.43 -50.82 2.72
N THR A 485 3.09 -50.68 1.57
CA THR A 485 3.13 -49.41 0.82
C THR A 485 1.97 -49.29 -0.18
N GLY A 486 1.69 -48.06 -0.61
CA GLY A 486 0.77 -47.73 -1.69
C GLY A 486 1.33 -46.60 -2.54
N VAL A 487 1.20 -46.69 -3.87
CA VAL A 487 1.70 -45.66 -4.81
C VAL A 487 0.57 -45.16 -5.69
N VAL A 488 0.26 -43.86 -5.62
CA VAL A 488 -0.69 -43.19 -6.51
C VAL A 488 0.11 -42.60 -7.70
N PRO A 489 -0.20 -42.97 -8.96
CA PRO A 489 0.61 -42.62 -10.13
C PRO A 489 0.41 -41.18 -10.64
N GLY A 490 -0.15 -40.30 -9.81
CA GLY A 490 -0.50 -38.92 -10.16
C GLY A 490 -1.18 -38.21 -8.99
N ARG A 491 -1.92 -37.14 -9.29
CA ARG A 491 -2.76 -36.39 -8.35
C ARG A 491 -3.91 -37.27 -7.85
N PRO A 492 -4.08 -37.56 -6.55
CA PRO A 492 -5.26 -38.28 -6.08
C PRO A 492 -6.55 -37.48 -6.30
N SER A 493 -7.68 -38.16 -6.49
CA SER A 493 -9.01 -37.55 -6.31
C SER A 493 -9.27 -37.24 -4.82
N PRO A 494 -10.18 -36.30 -4.48
CA PRO A 494 -10.48 -35.94 -3.09
C PRO A 494 -10.84 -37.16 -2.22
N GLU A 495 -11.65 -38.07 -2.77
CA GLU A 495 -12.12 -39.30 -2.11
C GLU A 495 -10.97 -40.27 -1.81
N LEU A 496 -9.92 -40.26 -2.65
CA LEU A 496 -8.68 -40.99 -2.45
C LEU A 496 -7.75 -40.27 -1.46
N GLU A 497 -7.55 -38.95 -1.54
CA GLU A 497 -6.70 -38.25 -0.58
C GLU A 497 -7.27 -38.33 0.85
N ASP A 498 -8.59 -38.20 1.04
CA ASP A 498 -9.26 -38.43 2.33
C ASP A 498 -9.06 -39.87 2.85
N LEU A 499 -9.08 -40.87 1.96
CA LEU A 499 -8.83 -42.27 2.34
C LEU A 499 -7.37 -42.47 2.78
N LEU A 500 -6.41 -41.83 2.11
CA LEU A 500 -4.99 -41.98 2.40
C LEU A 500 -4.53 -41.13 3.61
N GLU A 501 -5.07 -39.92 3.80
CA GLU A 501 -4.77 -39.07 4.97
C GLU A 501 -5.33 -39.67 6.27
N SER A 502 -6.51 -40.30 6.21
CA SER A 502 -7.12 -40.97 7.37
C SER A 502 -6.45 -42.30 7.73
N ALA A 503 -6.15 -43.17 6.75
CA ALA A 503 -5.73 -44.55 7.01
C ALA A 503 -4.23 -44.86 6.80
N ALA A 504 -3.45 -43.94 6.20
CA ALA A 504 -2.03 -44.13 5.91
C ALA A 504 -1.14 -43.02 6.51
N ARG A 505 0.17 -43.15 6.30
CA ARG A 505 1.17 -42.09 6.46
C ARG A 505 1.83 -41.86 5.11
N VAL A 506 1.97 -40.60 4.69
CA VAL A 506 2.71 -40.27 3.47
C VAL A 506 4.21 -40.41 3.72
N GLU A 507 4.90 -41.13 2.83
CA GLU A 507 6.37 -41.28 2.82
C GLU A 507 7.02 -40.38 1.75
N SER A 508 6.34 -40.11 0.62
CA SER A 508 6.84 -39.20 -0.42
C SER A 508 5.70 -38.52 -1.18
N ARG A 509 5.91 -37.26 -1.60
CA ARG A 509 5.04 -36.47 -2.49
C ARG A 509 5.82 -35.99 -3.73
N GLY A 510 6.58 -36.89 -4.35
CA GLY A 510 7.23 -36.63 -5.64
C GLY A 510 6.23 -36.80 -6.80
N GLY A 511 6.73 -37.10 -8.01
CA GLY A 511 5.90 -37.37 -9.20
C GLY A 511 4.97 -38.60 -9.09
N ALA A 512 5.00 -39.32 -7.98
CA ALA A 512 3.98 -40.24 -7.52
C ALA A 512 3.86 -40.09 -6.00
N LEU A 513 2.64 -40.09 -5.47
CA LEU A 513 2.37 -40.04 -4.02
C LEU A 513 2.58 -41.44 -3.44
N THR A 514 3.58 -41.58 -2.57
CA THR A 514 3.90 -42.84 -1.87
C THR A 514 3.44 -42.77 -0.43
N VAL A 515 2.66 -43.77 -0.01
CA VAL A 515 2.10 -43.88 1.34
C VAL A 515 2.42 -45.24 1.96
N ARG A 516 2.35 -45.32 3.30
CA ARG A 516 2.50 -46.54 4.08
C ARG A 516 1.37 -46.72 5.08
N PHE A 517 0.83 -47.92 5.12
CA PHE A 517 -0.17 -48.35 6.10
C PHE A 517 0.53 -48.97 7.33
N THR A 518 0.13 -48.56 8.54
CA THR A 518 0.68 -49.09 9.79
C THR A 518 -0.42 -49.40 10.81
N ALA A 519 -0.07 -50.12 11.88
CA ALA A 519 -0.98 -50.39 12.99
C ALA A 519 -1.38 -49.14 13.81
N GLU A 520 -0.77 -47.99 13.51
CA GLU A 520 -1.13 -46.68 14.06
C GLU A 520 -2.08 -45.92 13.11
N THR A 521 -1.75 -45.85 11.81
CA THR A 521 -2.56 -45.12 10.83
C THR A 521 -3.92 -45.79 10.60
N VAL A 522 -3.94 -47.12 10.54
CA VAL A 522 -5.19 -47.90 10.51
C VAL A 522 -6.01 -47.66 11.78
N ARG A 523 -5.37 -47.57 12.95
CA ARG A 523 -6.08 -47.30 14.21
C ARG A 523 -6.70 -45.91 14.20
N ARG A 524 -5.98 -44.89 13.71
CA ARG A 524 -6.47 -43.52 13.56
C ARG A 524 -7.78 -43.47 12.74
N ALA A 525 -7.87 -44.23 11.65
CA ALA A 525 -9.10 -44.35 10.86
C ALA A 525 -10.26 -44.97 11.65
N LEU A 526 -10.00 -46.02 12.47
CA LEU A 526 -11.01 -46.63 13.33
C LEU A 526 -11.41 -45.73 14.51
N ASP A 527 -10.46 -44.98 15.08
CA ASP A 527 -10.70 -43.97 16.14
C ASP A 527 -11.56 -42.80 15.60
N ALA A 528 -11.40 -42.47 14.32
CA ALA A 528 -12.26 -41.53 13.58
C ALA A 528 -13.61 -42.15 13.12
N GLY A 529 -13.92 -43.40 13.51
CA GLY A 529 -15.23 -44.02 13.31
C GLY A 529 -15.39 -44.91 12.07
N ALA A 530 -14.35 -45.13 11.25
CA ALA A 530 -14.43 -46.10 10.15
C ALA A 530 -14.55 -47.54 10.67
N SER A 531 -15.31 -48.40 9.98
CA SER A 531 -15.26 -49.84 10.25
C SER A 531 -14.15 -50.54 9.46
N ALA A 532 -13.78 -51.75 9.90
CA ALA A 532 -12.75 -52.56 9.23
C ALA A 532 -13.17 -52.96 7.81
N ASP A 533 -14.45 -53.30 7.62
CA ASP A 533 -14.97 -53.75 6.33
C ASP A 533 -15.22 -52.56 5.38
N ASP A 534 -15.65 -51.41 5.88
CA ASP A 534 -15.76 -50.16 5.08
C ASP A 534 -14.38 -49.68 4.63
N LEU A 535 -13.37 -49.74 5.51
CA LEU A 535 -12.00 -49.36 5.16
C LEU A 535 -11.41 -50.30 4.09
N LEU A 536 -11.63 -51.61 4.21
CA LEU A 536 -11.21 -52.59 3.20
C LEU A 536 -12.01 -52.47 1.91
N ALA A 537 -13.29 -52.10 1.95
CA ALA A 537 -14.11 -51.83 0.78
C ALA A 537 -13.61 -50.58 0.04
N ARG A 538 -13.38 -49.46 0.74
CA ARG A 538 -12.82 -48.23 0.14
C ARG A 538 -11.43 -48.47 -0.46
N LEU A 539 -10.54 -49.16 0.26
CA LEU A 539 -9.22 -49.56 -0.26
C LEU A 539 -9.33 -50.54 -1.44
N GLY A 540 -10.38 -51.37 -1.49
CA GLY A 540 -10.66 -52.26 -2.61
C GLY A 540 -11.12 -51.51 -3.86
N THR A 541 -12.05 -50.57 -3.72
CA THR A 541 -12.55 -49.72 -4.82
C THR A 541 -11.46 -48.82 -5.39
N ALA A 542 -10.62 -48.23 -4.53
CA ALA A 542 -9.51 -47.39 -4.93
C ALA A 542 -8.28 -48.16 -5.45
N SER A 543 -8.23 -49.48 -5.28
CA SER A 543 -7.04 -50.26 -5.65
C SER A 543 -7.13 -50.77 -7.09
N ARG A 544 -6.10 -50.49 -7.88
CA ARG A 544 -5.97 -51.00 -9.27
C ARG A 544 -5.87 -52.54 -9.36
N GLY A 545 -5.64 -53.21 -8.23
CA GLY A 545 -5.72 -54.66 -8.07
C GLY A 545 -6.51 -55.05 -6.82
N ARG A 546 -6.41 -56.31 -6.38
CA ARG A 546 -6.98 -56.70 -5.07
C ARG A 546 -6.14 -56.13 -3.93
N VAL A 547 -6.78 -55.81 -2.80
CA VAL A 547 -6.08 -55.43 -1.56
C VAL A 547 -5.09 -56.55 -1.19
N PRO A 548 -3.80 -56.24 -0.92
CA PRO A 548 -2.84 -57.26 -0.53
C PRO A 548 -3.22 -57.94 0.79
N GLN A 549 -3.09 -59.27 0.85
CA GLN A 549 -3.41 -60.06 2.04
C GLN A 549 -2.71 -59.58 3.34
N PRO A 550 -1.45 -59.07 3.33
CA PRO A 550 -0.83 -58.46 4.51
C PRO A 550 -1.57 -57.22 5.03
N LEU A 551 -2.15 -56.41 4.13
CA LEU A 551 -2.93 -55.22 4.49
C LEU A 551 -4.33 -55.59 4.99
N GLU A 552 -4.99 -56.59 4.36
CA GLU A 552 -6.22 -57.19 4.90
C GLU A 552 -6.01 -57.72 6.33
N TYR A 553 -4.90 -58.42 6.58
CA TYR A 553 -4.57 -58.94 7.90
C TYR A 553 -4.31 -57.81 8.91
N LEU A 554 -3.54 -56.78 8.52
CA LEU A 554 -3.28 -55.62 9.36
C LEU A 554 -4.58 -54.94 9.81
N VAL A 555 -5.50 -54.64 8.88
CA VAL A 555 -6.76 -53.96 9.21
C VAL A 555 -7.62 -54.81 10.15
N ARG A 556 -7.81 -56.10 9.86
CA ARG A 556 -8.61 -56.99 10.72
C ARG A 556 -7.96 -57.23 12.09
N ASP A 557 -6.64 -57.31 12.19
CA ASP A 557 -5.93 -57.51 13.45
C ASP A 557 -5.92 -56.25 14.34
N VAL A 558 -5.81 -55.06 13.74
CA VAL A 558 -5.99 -53.78 14.46
C VAL A 558 -7.43 -53.64 14.94
N ALA A 559 -8.42 -53.87 14.08
CA ALA A 559 -9.85 -53.80 14.43
C ALA A 559 -10.24 -54.79 15.55
N ARG A 560 -9.68 -56.01 15.54
CA ARG A 560 -9.85 -57.00 16.62
C ARG A 560 -9.25 -56.59 17.98
N ARG A 561 -8.38 -55.57 18.00
CA ARG A 561 -7.83 -54.96 19.23
C ARG A 561 -8.49 -53.62 19.57
N HIS A 562 -9.03 -52.91 18.57
CA HIS A 562 -9.90 -51.75 18.73
C HIS A 562 -11.17 -52.10 19.52
N GLY A 563 -11.79 -51.12 20.19
CA GLY A 563 -13.00 -51.32 20.99
C GLY A 563 -12.95 -52.32 22.16
N ARG A 564 -11.80 -52.96 22.45
CA ARG A 564 -11.62 -53.90 23.58
C ARG A 564 -11.73 -53.22 24.95
N LEU A 565 -11.28 -51.97 25.02
CA LEU A 565 -11.54 -51.06 26.12
C LEU A 565 -12.62 -50.10 25.63
N ARG A 566 -13.74 -50.01 26.36
CA ARG A 566 -14.84 -49.10 26.04
C ARG A 566 -14.87 -47.98 27.06
N ALA A 567 -14.30 -46.83 26.71
CA ALA A 567 -14.62 -45.58 27.38
C ALA A 567 -15.97 -45.09 26.86
N GLY A 568 -16.92 -44.87 27.76
CA GLY A 568 -18.15 -44.14 27.46
C GLY A 568 -18.07 -42.77 28.13
N ALA A 569 -18.57 -41.73 27.47
CA ALA A 569 -18.80 -40.46 28.14
C ALA A 569 -19.77 -40.66 29.31
N ALA A 570 -19.52 -39.94 30.40
CA ALA A 570 -20.40 -39.80 31.54
C ALA A 570 -20.41 -38.31 31.86
N SER A 571 -21.52 -37.63 31.57
CA SER A 571 -21.67 -36.19 31.79
C SER A 571 -21.62 -35.85 33.29
N ALA A 572 -21.91 -36.85 34.13
CA ALA A 572 -21.65 -36.86 35.57
C ALA A 572 -21.60 -38.30 36.12
N TYR A 573 -21.16 -38.44 37.38
CA TYR A 573 -21.27 -39.69 38.14
C TYR A 573 -21.83 -39.45 39.56
N VAL A 574 -22.45 -40.49 40.13
CA VAL A 574 -22.80 -40.56 41.56
C VAL A 574 -22.09 -41.76 42.15
N ARG A 575 -21.30 -41.53 43.20
CA ARG A 575 -20.76 -42.60 44.05
C ARG A 575 -21.46 -42.60 45.41
N SER A 576 -21.66 -43.79 45.99
CA SER A 576 -22.26 -43.99 47.31
C SER A 576 -21.73 -45.27 47.92
N ASP A 577 -21.45 -45.25 49.21
CA ASP A 577 -21.08 -46.45 49.99
C ASP A 577 -22.31 -47.32 50.34
N ASP A 578 -23.52 -46.84 50.02
CA ASP A 578 -24.78 -47.59 50.03
C ASP A 578 -25.22 -47.94 48.58
N PRO A 579 -25.09 -49.23 48.16
CA PRO A 579 -25.59 -49.72 46.88
C PRO A 579 -27.11 -49.76 46.74
N ALA A 580 -27.86 -49.90 47.84
CA ALA A 580 -29.32 -49.97 47.80
C ALA A 580 -29.92 -48.60 47.47
N LEU A 581 -29.31 -47.53 47.99
CA LEU A 581 -29.62 -46.15 47.59
C LEU A 581 -29.40 -45.95 46.08
N LEU A 582 -28.30 -46.44 45.51
CA LEU A 582 -28.03 -46.29 44.07
C LEU A 582 -28.96 -47.12 43.21
N ALA A 583 -29.31 -48.35 43.62
CA ALA A 583 -30.33 -49.14 42.93
C ALA A 583 -31.68 -48.41 42.91
N GLY A 584 -32.12 -47.87 44.05
CA GLY A 584 -33.35 -47.09 44.14
C GLY A 584 -33.33 -45.78 43.32
N LEU A 585 -32.16 -45.17 43.12
CA LEU A 585 -32.01 -44.00 42.24
C LEU A 585 -32.03 -44.39 40.74
N ALA A 586 -31.47 -45.54 40.37
CA ALA A 586 -31.53 -46.04 39.00
C ALA A 586 -32.94 -46.51 38.60
N GLU A 587 -33.75 -46.95 39.56
CA GLU A 587 -35.12 -47.45 39.33
C GLU A 587 -36.25 -46.41 39.55
N ASP A 588 -36.02 -45.23 40.14
CA ASP A 588 -37.05 -44.19 40.30
C ASP A 588 -37.47 -43.65 38.92
N PRO A 589 -38.72 -43.88 38.45
CA PRO A 589 -39.14 -43.45 37.11
C PRO A 589 -39.09 -41.93 36.91
N ARG A 590 -39.06 -41.17 38.01
CA ARG A 590 -38.91 -39.71 38.00
C ARG A 590 -37.47 -39.24 37.77
N LEU A 591 -36.47 -40.13 37.73
CA LEU A 591 -35.06 -39.82 37.39
C LEU A 591 -34.69 -40.26 35.97
N ALA A 592 -35.63 -40.81 35.19
CA ALA A 592 -35.39 -41.29 33.82
C ALA A 592 -34.73 -40.23 32.92
N ASP A 593 -35.14 -38.96 33.04
CA ASP A 593 -34.62 -37.82 32.26
C ASP A 593 -33.12 -37.54 32.48
N LEU A 594 -32.48 -38.14 33.49
CA LEU A 594 -31.03 -37.99 33.76
C LEU A 594 -30.16 -39.03 33.06
N GLY A 595 -30.74 -40.08 32.46
CA GLY A 595 -29.98 -41.18 31.86
C GLY A 595 -29.14 -41.98 32.86
N LEU A 596 -29.68 -42.27 34.06
CA LEU A 596 -28.95 -43.00 35.10
C LEU A 596 -28.69 -44.45 34.71
N ARG A 597 -27.41 -44.85 34.72
CA ARG A 597 -26.96 -46.23 34.46
C ARG A 597 -25.85 -46.65 35.42
N ALA A 598 -25.91 -47.87 35.94
CA ALA A 598 -24.89 -48.39 36.84
C ALA A 598 -23.61 -48.79 36.07
N LEU A 599 -22.44 -48.39 36.60
CA LEU A 599 -21.13 -48.92 36.17
C LEU A 599 -20.56 -49.92 37.19
N ALA A 600 -20.89 -49.75 38.47
CA ALA A 600 -20.51 -50.64 39.56
C ALA A 600 -21.59 -50.56 40.67
N PRO A 601 -21.63 -51.50 41.64
CA PRO A 601 -22.61 -51.47 42.73
C PRO A 601 -22.62 -50.17 43.56
N THR A 602 -21.48 -49.46 43.61
CA THR A 602 -21.28 -48.19 44.31
C THR A 602 -21.15 -46.97 43.38
N VAL A 603 -21.39 -47.13 42.05
CA VAL A 603 -21.23 -46.06 41.06
C VAL A 603 -22.32 -46.08 39.98
N LEU A 604 -23.13 -45.02 39.94
CA LEU A 604 -23.96 -44.64 38.78
C LEU A 604 -23.23 -43.60 37.93
N VAL A 605 -23.57 -43.55 36.65
CA VAL A 605 -23.29 -42.40 35.77
C VAL A 605 -24.57 -41.87 35.17
N ALA A 606 -24.55 -40.58 34.81
CA ALA A 606 -25.66 -39.86 34.19
C ALA A 606 -25.23 -39.32 32.82
N ASP A 607 -26.19 -39.22 31.91
CA ASP A 607 -26.02 -38.54 30.63
C ASP A 607 -26.28 -37.01 30.77
N ALA A 608 -26.98 -36.60 31.84
CA ALA A 608 -27.10 -35.20 32.28
C ALA A 608 -25.82 -34.67 32.96
N THR A 609 -25.56 -33.35 32.86
CA THR A 609 -24.34 -32.73 33.39
C THR A 609 -24.25 -32.77 34.92
N THR A 610 -23.04 -32.64 35.46
CA THR A 610 -22.81 -32.58 36.91
C THR A 610 -23.62 -31.47 37.59
N ALA A 611 -23.87 -30.34 36.92
CA ALA A 611 -24.71 -29.27 37.46
C ALA A 611 -26.18 -29.68 37.58
N GLU A 612 -26.74 -30.30 36.54
CA GLU A 612 -28.14 -30.74 36.48
C GLU A 612 -28.42 -31.91 37.43
N LEU A 613 -27.54 -32.92 37.43
CA LEU A 613 -27.61 -34.07 38.34
C LEU A 613 -27.61 -33.62 39.80
N LEU A 614 -26.71 -32.71 40.19
CA LEU A 614 -26.66 -32.16 41.54
C LEU A 614 -27.91 -31.34 41.89
N ALA A 615 -28.49 -30.61 40.93
CA ALA A 615 -29.73 -29.87 41.15
C ALA A 615 -30.94 -30.79 41.38
N VAL A 616 -31.13 -31.81 40.53
CA VAL A 616 -32.28 -32.72 40.61
C VAL A 616 -32.21 -33.63 41.85
N LEU A 617 -31.02 -34.09 42.25
CA LEU A 617 -30.85 -34.85 43.49
C LEU A 617 -31.10 -33.98 44.73
N ARG A 618 -30.62 -32.71 44.76
CA ARG A 618 -30.90 -31.76 45.87
C ARG A 618 -32.39 -31.44 45.99
N ALA A 619 -33.10 -31.32 44.88
CA ALA A 619 -34.54 -31.12 44.86
C ALA A 619 -35.34 -32.28 45.49
N ARG A 620 -34.71 -33.44 45.76
CA ARG A 620 -35.29 -34.62 46.41
C ARG A 620 -34.78 -34.83 47.85
N GLY A 621 -34.13 -33.82 48.44
CA GLY A 621 -33.65 -33.85 49.82
C GLY A 621 -32.32 -34.60 50.02
N LEU A 622 -31.65 -35.01 48.94
CA LEU A 622 -30.30 -35.58 49.01
C LEU A 622 -29.25 -34.46 49.07
N ALA A 623 -28.10 -34.75 49.67
CA ALA A 623 -27.01 -33.78 49.85
C ALA A 623 -25.74 -34.11 49.01
N PRO A 624 -25.83 -34.23 47.67
CA PRO A 624 -24.70 -34.60 46.84
C PRO A 624 -23.73 -33.43 46.65
N VAL A 625 -22.47 -33.79 46.44
CA VAL A 625 -21.32 -32.89 46.35
C VAL A 625 -20.63 -33.09 44.99
N ALA A 626 -20.09 -32.03 44.41
CA ALA A 626 -19.39 -32.07 43.12
C ALA A 626 -17.93 -32.49 43.31
N GLU A 627 -17.39 -33.32 42.42
CA GLU A 627 -15.99 -33.81 42.48
C GLU A 627 -15.23 -33.51 41.18
N ASP A 628 -13.92 -33.29 41.28
CA ASP A 628 -13.00 -33.17 40.16
C ASP A 628 -12.46 -34.53 39.68
N ALA A 629 -11.64 -34.50 38.63
CA ALA A 629 -10.95 -35.67 38.07
C ALA A 629 -9.91 -36.32 39.02
N ARG A 630 -9.82 -35.91 40.28
CA ARG A 630 -9.00 -36.52 41.35
C ARG A 630 -9.85 -36.95 42.57
N GLY A 631 -11.18 -36.81 42.52
CA GLY A 631 -12.07 -37.08 43.65
C GLY A 631 -12.03 -35.99 44.74
N THR A 632 -11.50 -34.80 44.43
CA THR A 632 -11.52 -33.63 45.32
C THR A 632 -12.80 -32.83 45.07
N VAL A 633 -13.38 -32.21 46.11
CA VAL A 633 -14.63 -31.46 45.97
C VAL A 633 -14.44 -30.15 45.21
N VAL A 634 -15.04 -29.99 44.01
CA VAL A 634 -14.84 -28.83 43.10
C VAL A 634 -16.09 -28.52 42.26
N HIS A 635 -16.36 -27.24 41.99
CA HIS A 635 -17.45 -26.74 41.13
C HIS A 635 -17.01 -26.58 39.66
N ALA A 636 -17.84 -26.89 38.64
CA ALA A 636 -17.38 -27.16 37.27
C ALA A 636 -18.19 -26.56 36.08
N ALA A 637 -17.51 -26.36 34.94
CA ALA A 637 -17.98 -26.02 33.56
C ALA A 637 -16.80 -26.30 32.56
N ALA A 638 -16.80 -26.16 31.22
CA ALA A 638 -17.76 -25.70 30.18
C ALA A 638 -17.40 -26.34 28.78
N PRO A 639 -18.20 -26.19 27.69
CA PRO A 639 -17.99 -26.92 26.40
C PRO A 639 -17.38 -26.11 25.22
N VAL A 640 -17.30 -26.77 24.05
CA VAL A 640 -16.65 -26.38 22.76
C VAL A 640 -17.20 -25.09 22.12
N ARG A 641 -16.38 -24.40 21.31
CA ARG A 641 -16.60 -23.04 20.78
C ARG A 641 -16.36 -22.91 19.26
N ARG A 642 -17.05 -21.93 18.63
CA ARG A 642 -16.89 -21.44 17.24
C ARG A 642 -17.25 -19.96 17.21
N VAL A 643 -16.66 -19.16 16.30
CA VAL A 643 -17.01 -17.72 16.14
C VAL A 643 -17.15 -17.26 14.69
N ARG A 644 -17.76 -16.08 14.51
CA ARG A 644 -17.87 -15.40 13.21
C ARG A 644 -16.63 -14.54 12.96
N GLY A 645 -15.93 -14.79 11.85
CA GLY A 645 -14.68 -14.12 11.51
C GLY A 645 -14.83 -12.61 11.29
N ARG A 646 -14.25 -11.78 12.18
CA ARG A 646 -14.26 -10.31 12.04
C ARG A 646 -13.57 -9.83 10.76
N ALA A 647 -12.59 -10.58 10.25
CA ALA A 647 -11.95 -10.34 8.95
C ALA A 647 -12.92 -10.58 7.78
N ALA A 648 -13.67 -11.69 7.80
CA ALA A 648 -14.68 -11.97 6.78
C ALA A 648 -15.81 -10.92 6.77
N VAL A 649 -16.20 -10.37 7.92
CA VAL A 649 -17.13 -9.21 7.96
C VAL A 649 -16.54 -7.98 7.26
N ARG A 650 -15.21 -7.75 7.30
CA ARG A 650 -14.55 -6.67 6.56
C ARG A 650 -14.37 -6.97 5.06
N ALA A 651 -14.11 -8.23 4.69
CA ALA A 651 -14.04 -8.65 3.30
C ALA A 651 -15.43 -8.61 2.62
N ARG A 652 -16.45 -9.20 3.27
CA ARG A 652 -17.86 -9.09 2.85
C ARG A 652 -18.32 -7.63 2.83
N ARG A 653 -17.89 -6.76 3.77
CA ARG A 653 -18.14 -5.31 3.66
C ARG A 653 -17.42 -4.66 2.48
N ARG A 654 -16.18 -5.02 2.13
CA ARG A 654 -15.58 -4.54 0.87
C ARG A 654 -16.33 -5.02 -0.38
N ALA A 655 -16.99 -6.17 -0.34
CA ALA A 655 -17.84 -6.65 -1.44
C ALA A 655 -19.26 -6.03 -1.45
N VAL A 656 -19.80 -5.65 -0.29
CA VAL A 656 -21.20 -5.18 -0.12
C VAL A 656 -21.29 -3.65 0.00
N ASP A 657 -20.43 -3.01 0.79
CA ASP A 657 -20.23 -1.56 0.78
C ASP A 657 -19.46 -1.12 -0.48
N GLY A 658 -18.72 -2.05 -1.11
CA GLY A 658 -18.23 -1.94 -2.49
C GLY A 658 -19.23 -2.44 -3.54
N GLY A 659 -20.50 -2.66 -3.17
CA GLY A 659 -21.57 -3.04 -4.07
C GLY A 659 -21.82 -1.96 -5.12
N ALA A 660 -21.12 -2.08 -6.26
CA ALA A 660 -21.16 -1.17 -7.39
C ALA A 660 -21.21 0.32 -7.01
N VAL A 661 -20.27 0.76 -6.15
CA VAL A 661 -19.82 2.16 -6.24
C VAL A 661 -19.18 2.29 -7.62
N HIS A 662 -20.00 2.73 -8.58
CA HIS A 662 -19.58 3.11 -9.90
C HIS A 662 -18.49 4.18 -9.71
N GLN A 663 -17.23 3.76 -9.77
CA GLN A 663 -16.17 4.64 -10.24
C GLN A 663 -16.45 4.75 -11.73
N PRO A 664 -17.10 5.82 -12.22
CA PRO A 664 -17.23 5.98 -13.65
C PRO A 664 -15.82 6.09 -14.20
N ASP A 665 -15.53 5.38 -15.30
CA ASP A 665 -14.25 5.36 -16.03
C ASP A 665 -13.42 6.62 -15.73
N VAL A 666 -12.21 6.43 -15.20
CA VAL A 666 -11.35 7.53 -14.75
C VAL A 666 -11.17 8.58 -15.85
N ARG A 667 -11.14 8.17 -17.13
CA ARG A 667 -11.10 9.06 -18.29
C ARG A 667 -12.41 9.81 -18.47
N ALA A 668 -13.57 9.16 -18.45
CA ALA A 668 -14.88 9.81 -18.49
C ALA A 668 -15.13 10.73 -17.27
N ARG A 669 -14.59 10.41 -16.08
CA ARG A 669 -14.59 11.29 -14.92
C ARG A 669 -13.73 12.52 -15.18
N ALA A 670 -12.51 12.33 -15.70
CA ALA A 670 -11.62 13.42 -16.08
C ALA A 670 -12.28 14.33 -17.15
N ALA A 671 -12.91 13.76 -18.18
CA ALA A 671 -13.63 14.49 -19.21
C ALA A 671 -14.72 15.40 -18.62
N ARG A 672 -15.59 14.87 -17.74
CA ARG A 672 -16.61 15.69 -17.06
C ARG A 672 -16.04 16.78 -16.15
N VAL A 673 -14.81 16.62 -15.64
CA VAL A 673 -14.09 17.68 -14.92
C VAL A 673 -13.56 18.73 -15.91
N VAL A 674 -13.01 18.33 -17.06
CA VAL A 674 -12.57 19.25 -18.13
C VAL A 674 -13.76 20.05 -18.69
N ASP A 675 -14.92 19.43 -18.89
CA ASP A 675 -16.16 20.12 -19.28
C ASP A 675 -16.52 21.27 -18.31
N VAL A 676 -16.34 21.05 -16.99
CA VAL A 676 -16.60 22.07 -15.96
C VAL A 676 -15.52 23.16 -16.04
N LEU A 677 -14.25 22.77 -16.13
CA LEU A 677 -13.11 23.68 -16.22
C LEU A 677 -13.22 24.61 -17.44
N ARG A 678 -13.58 24.08 -18.61
CA ARG A 678 -13.75 24.86 -19.84
C ARG A 678 -14.96 25.78 -19.81
N ARG A 679 -16.09 25.34 -19.26
CA ARG A 679 -17.26 26.22 -19.07
C ARG A 679 -16.95 27.35 -18.09
N ALA A 680 -16.19 27.09 -17.03
CA ALA A 680 -15.74 28.13 -16.10
C ALA A 680 -14.77 29.12 -16.77
N ASP A 681 -13.80 28.63 -17.55
CA ASP A 681 -12.80 29.47 -18.22
C ASP A 681 -13.40 30.30 -19.37
N ALA A 682 -14.29 29.71 -20.18
CA ALA A 682 -15.05 30.44 -21.21
C ALA A 682 -16.09 31.42 -20.63
N SER A 683 -16.40 31.32 -19.34
CA SER A 683 -17.21 32.32 -18.62
C SER A 683 -16.37 33.48 -18.06
N ALA A 684 -15.04 33.39 -18.08
CA ALA A 684 -14.15 34.51 -17.76
C ALA A 684 -13.99 35.38 -19.01
N VAL A 685 -14.51 36.61 -18.97
CA VAL A 685 -14.55 37.51 -20.13
C VAL A 685 -13.13 37.89 -20.57
N PRO A 686 -12.73 37.63 -21.83
CA PRO A 686 -11.43 38.06 -22.34
C PRO A 686 -11.43 39.57 -22.62
N VAL A 687 -10.35 40.25 -22.23
CA VAL A 687 -10.13 41.67 -22.57
C VAL A 687 -9.35 41.76 -23.88
N THR A 688 -10.05 42.07 -24.97
CA THR A 688 -9.42 42.51 -26.22
C THR A 688 -8.98 43.96 -26.10
N GLY A 689 -7.70 44.25 -26.36
CA GLY A 689 -7.22 45.64 -26.49
C GLY A 689 -7.84 46.34 -27.71
N PRO A 690 -7.94 47.68 -27.70
CA PRO A 690 -8.42 48.45 -28.84
C PRO A 690 -7.39 48.46 -29.99
N ASP A 691 -7.90 48.52 -31.21
CA ASP A 691 -7.14 48.56 -32.46
C ASP A 691 -6.81 50.01 -32.87
N ASP A 692 -5.72 50.24 -33.59
CA ASP A 692 -5.23 51.59 -33.94
C ASP A 692 -5.83 52.12 -35.26
N GLY A 693 -6.33 53.36 -35.28
CA GLY A 693 -6.97 53.99 -36.45
C GLY A 693 -7.03 55.53 -36.35
N PRO A 694 -6.58 56.32 -37.36
CA PRO A 694 -6.21 57.72 -37.13
C PRO A 694 -7.10 58.81 -37.81
N GLY A 695 -6.99 60.05 -37.29
CA GLY A 695 -7.55 61.28 -37.87
C GLY A 695 -8.93 61.67 -37.29
N ASP A 696 -9.29 62.95 -37.11
CA ASP A 696 -8.60 64.22 -37.39
C ASP A 696 -9.07 65.30 -36.36
N GLY A 697 -8.40 66.46 -36.27
CA GLY A 697 -8.76 67.55 -35.33
C GLY A 697 -9.55 68.71 -35.97
N PRO A 698 -9.59 69.91 -35.36
CA PRO A 698 -9.30 70.29 -33.96
C PRO A 698 -10.45 71.10 -33.29
N GLY A 699 -10.39 71.41 -31.98
CA GLY A 699 -11.39 72.29 -31.34
C GLY A 699 -11.17 72.61 -29.85
N GLU A 700 -11.39 73.88 -29.49
CA GLU A 700 -11.15 74.53 -28.20
C GLU A 700 -12.02 74.02 -27.01
N GLY A 701 -11.57 74.29 -25.77
CA GLY A 701 -12.37 74.10 -24.54
C GLY A 701 -13.20 75.36 -24.15
N PRO A 702 -13.75 75.50 -22.92
CA PRO A 702 -13.42 74.75 -21.68
C PRO A 702 -14.63 74.28 -20.82
N ALA A 703 -14.30 73.62 -19.69
CA ALA A 703 -14.98 73.57 -18.37
C ALA A 703 -16.52 73.35 -18.19
N ASP A 704 -16.83 72.55 -17.16
CA ASP A 704 -18.05 72.53 -16.33
C ASP A 704 -19.46 72.39 -16.94
N ASP A 705 -19.96 71.15 -17.01
CA ASP A 705 -21.27 70.82 -16.39
C ASP A 705 -21.36 69.35 -15.94
N LEU A 706 -21.01 69.11 -14.67
CA LEU A 706 -21.28 67.83 -13.97
C LEU A 706 -22.60 67.87 -13.16
N SER A 707 -23.33 68.98 -13.19
CA SER A 707 -24.51 69.24 -12.34
C SER A 707 -25.80 68.71 -12.95
N ALA A 708 -26.03 68.91 -14.26
CA ALA A 708 -27.29 68.55 -14.91
C ALA A 708 -27.57 67.04 -14.90
N ARG A 709 -26.53 66.19 -14.95
CA ARG A 709 -26.69 64.72 -14.94
C ARG A 709 -27.05 64.15 -13.56
N ALA A 710 -26.71 64.84 -12.46
CA ALA A 710 -27.02 64.36 -11.11
C ALA A 710 -28.54 64.42 -10.78
N ALA A 711 -29.23 65.46 -11.26
CA ALA A 711 -30.65 65.68 -10.97
C ALA A 711 -31.57 64.59 -11.55
N ALA A 712 -31.27 64.07 -12.74
CA ALA A 712 -32.10 63.10 -13.44
C ALA A 712 -32.13 61.70 -12.80
N VAL A 713 -31.13 61.35 -11.98
CA VAL A 713 -31.03 60.05 -11.31
C VAL A 713 -31.77 60.04 -9.98
N ALA A 714 -31.76 61.15 -9.24
CA ALA A 714 -32.33 61.25 -7.90
C ALA A 714 -33.84 60.99 -7.86
N GLU A 715 -34.60 61.49 -8.84
CA GLU A 715 -36.07 61.43 -8.80
C GLU A 715 -36.63 60.03 -9.13
N ARG A 716 -35.92 59.25 -9.97
CA ARG A 716 -36.29 57.84 -10.25
C ARG A 716 -36.18 56.93 -9.01
N ALA A 717 -35.44 57.33 -7.98
CA ALA A 717 -35.27 56.55 -6.74
C ALA A 717 -36.40 56.75 -5.71
N ARG A 718 -37.34 57.67 -5.92
CA ARG A 718 -38.40 58.00 -4.93
C ARG A 718 -39.67 57.16 -5.05
N VAL A 719 -40.04 56.70 -6.24
CA VAL A 719 -41.36 56.07 -6.51
C VAL A 719 -41.47 54.62 -6.00
N ALA A 720 -40.35 53.92 -5.81
CA ALA A 720 -40.32 52.47 -5.57
C ALA A 720 -40.49 52.01 -4.09
N ARG A 721 -41.04 52.84 -3.19
CA ARG A 721 -41.11 52.52 -1.73
C ARG A 721 -42.43 52.89 -1.05
N SER A 722 -43.49 52.13 -1.34
CA SER A 722 -44.76 52.13 -0.59
C SER A 722 -45.37 50.71 -0.56
N GLY A 723 -45.57 50.12 0.62
CA GLY A 723 -46.18 48.79 0.80
C GLY A 723 -45.71 48.07 2.09
N PRO A 724 -46.58 47.58 3.00
CA PRO A 724 -46.16 47.32 4.39
C PRO A 724 -46.22 45.87 4.91
N GLY A 725 -45.11 45.43 5.52
CA GLY A 725 -45.07 44.95 6.91
C GLY A 725 -45.65 43.58 7.33
N ARG A 726 -44.77 42.71 7.87
CA ARG A 726 -44.95 42.04 9.19
C ARG A 726 -43.66 41.33 9.65
N SER A 727 -43.57 41.09 10.96
CA SER A 727 -42.49 40.38 11.67
C SER A 727 -43.11 39.42 12.70
N PRO A 728 -42.36 38.52 13.37
CA PRO A 728 -41.05 37.93 13.06
C PRO A 728 -41.10 36.37 13.04
N VAL A 729 -39.96 35.69 12.84
CA VAL A 729 -39.51 34.52 13.64
C VAL A 729 -38.08 34.09 13.22
N THR A 730 -37.34 33.43 14.11
CA THR A 730 -36.00 32.86 13.93
C THR A 730 -35.97 31.67 12.94
N GLY A 731 -34.85 31.33 12.30
CA GLY A 731 -33.54 31.98 12.30
C GLY A 731 -32.41 31.01 11.91
N ALA A 732 -31.88 31.14 10.69
CA ALA A 732 -30.67 30.45 10.22
C ALA A 732 -29.94 31.36 9.22
N ARG A 733 -28.60 31.41 9.27
CA ARG A 733 -27.77 32.27 8.40
C ARG A 733 -26.98 31.46 7.38
N THR A 734 -27.54 31.28 6.19
CA THR A 734 -26.74 31.23 4.95
C THR A 734 -26.26 32.64 4.62
N THR A 735 -24.99 32.80 4.23
CA THR A 735 -24.44 34.06 3.73
C THR A 735 -24.26 33.99 2.22
N THR A 736 -25.26 34.47 1.49
CA THR A 736 -25.20 34.60 0.02
C THR A 736 -24.23 35.71 -0.38
N SER A 737 -23.32 35.43 -1.31
CA SER A 737 -22.44 36.43 -1.91
C SER A 737 -23.20 37.37 -2.84
N GLY A 738 -23.12 38.69 -2.58
CA GLY A 738 -23.56 39.71 -3.53
C GLY A 738 -22.56 39.88 -4.68
N PRO A 739 -22.98 40.43 -5.84
CA PRO A 739 -22.11 40.56 -7.02
C PRO A 739 -21.01 41.60 -6.80
N ALA A 740 -19.76 41.20 -7.02
CA ALA A 740 -18.61 42.10 -7.04
C ALA A 740 -18.58 42.92 -8.33
N ARG A 741 -17.93 44.10 -8.28
CA ARG A 741 -17.63 44.92 -9.46
C ARG A 741 -16.22 44.59 -9.94
N SER A 742 -16.02 44.48 -11.25
CA SER A 742 -14.76 44.02 -11.86
C SER A 742 -14.03 45.13 -12.62
N SER A 743 -12.78 45.42 -12.24
CA SER A 743 -11.77 46.12 -13.05
C SER A 743 -10.38 45.95 -12.40
N SER A 744 -9.31 46.14 -13.18
CA SER A 744 -7.89 45.83 -12.85
C SER A 744 -7.56 44.34 -12.70
N GLY A 745 -6.32 43.95 -13.04
CA GLY A 745 -5.87 42.56 -13.21
C GLY A 745 -5.58 41.78 -11.91
N GLY A 746 -6.39 41.99 -10.87
CA GLY A 746 -6.25 41.32 -9.58
C GLY A 746 -7.13 40.08 -9.45
N THR A 747 -6.80 39.19 -8.51
CA THR A 747 -7.72 38.14 -8.05
C THR A 747 -8.03 38.27 -6.56
N THR A 748 -9.28 37.93 -6.21
CA THR A 748 -9.79 37.78 -4.85
C THR A 748 -10.06 36.31 -4.49
N ASP A 749 -9.83 35.36 -5.41
CA ASP A 749 -9.90 33.93 -5.09
C ASP A 749 -8.64 33.51 -4.30
N PRO A 750 -8.78 32.86 -3.13
CA PRO A 750 -7.63 32.47 -2.30
C PRO A 750 -6.66 31.47 -2.96
N ALA A 751 -7.11 30.63 -3.89
CA ALA A 751 -6.28 29.67 -4.61
C ALA A 751 -5.47 30.37 -5.71
N ASP A 752 -6.11 31.27 -6.45
CA ASP A 752 -5.47 32.06 -7.51
C ASP A 752 -4.48 33.07 -6.91
N ALA A 753 -4.83 33.71 -5.79
CA ALA A 753 -3.93 34.57 -5.03
C ALA A 753 -2.70 33.81 -4.53
N LEU A 754 -2.89 32.58 -4.03
CA LEU A 754 -1.79 31.68 -3.64
C LEU A 754 -0.89 31.30 -4.82
N LEU A 755 -1.47 31.09 -6.01
CA LEU A 755 -0.72 30.77 -7.22
C LEU A 755 0.12 31.96 -7.69
N LEU A 756 -0.49 33.15 -7.84
CA LEU A 756 0.21 34.38 -8.21
C LEU A 756 1.35 34.71 -7.24
N LEU A 757 1.17 34.49 -5.92
CA LEU A 757 2.24 34.68 -4.93
C LEU A 757 3.39 33.68 -5.06
N ARG A 758 3.14 32.45 -5.54
CA ARG A 758 4.19 31.47 -5.85
C ARG A 758 4.91 31.79 -7.14
N GLU A 759 4.17 32.11 -8.21
CA GLU A 759 4.72 32.50 -9.51
C GLU A 759 5.59 33.77 -9.36
N ALA A 760 5.12 34.78 -8.62
CA ALA A 760 5.89 35.99 -8.34
C ALA A 760 7.08 35.78 -7.39
N ALA A 761 7.02 34.80 -6.46
CA ALA A 761 8.19 34.41 -5.66
C ALA A 761 9.27 33.75 -6.51
N GLN A 762 8.88 32.87 -7.45
CA GLN A 762 9.77 32.19 -8.38
C GLN A 762 10.40 33.19 -9.37
N ALA A 763 9.60 34.08 -9.96
CA ALA A 763 10.06 35.13 -10.89
C ALA A 763 10.72 36.34 -10.20
N ARG A 764 10.66 36.42 -8.86
CA ARG A 764 11.11 37.58 -8.04
C ARG A 764 10.49 38.92 -8.45
N THR A 765 9.32 38.89 -9.10
CA THR A 765 8.57 40.07 -9.54
C THR A 765 7.91 40.80 -8.36
N LEU A 766 7.40 42.00 -8.62
CA LEU A 766 6.63 42.77 -7.65
C LEU A 766 5.13 42.48 -7.82
N VAL A 767 4.42 42.42 -6.70
CA VAL A 767 2.95 42.30 -6.67
C VAL A 767 2.38 43.25 -5.62
N TRP A 768 1.20 43.79 -5.91
CA TRP A 768 0.36 44.41 -4.89
C TRP A 768 -0.39 43.32 -4.12
N VAL A 769 -0.28 43.33 -2.80
CA VAL A 769 -1.00 42.43 -1.89
C VAL A 769 -1.87 43.30 -0.99
N GLU A 770 -3.18 43.10 -1.05
CA GLU A 770 -4.12 43.72 -0.13
C GLU A 770 -4.31 42.83 1.10
N MET A 771 -4.05 43.37 2.28
CA MET A 771 -4.07 42.62 3.54
C MET A 771 -5.12 43.18 4.50
N VAL A 772 -5.93 42.31 5.10
CA VAL A 772 -6.89 42.68 6.15
C VAL A 772 -6.18 42.80 7.50
N GLY A 773 -6.31 43.96 8.15
CA GLY A 773 -5.86 44.26 9.50
C GLY A 773 -6.68 43.54 10.59
N PRO A 774 -6.17 43.44 11.83
CA PRO A 774 -6.95 42.92 12.96
C PRO A 774 -8.20 43.76 13.28
N ASP A 775 -8.22 45.01 12.82
CA ASP A 775 -9.32 45.98 12.89
C ASP A 775 -10.26 45.94 11.67
N GLY A 776 -10.06 45.00 10.74
CA GLY A 776 -10.89 44.82 9.54
C GLY A 776 -10.62 45.81 8.41
N ARG A 777 -9.66 46.74 8.55
CA ARG A 777 -9.24 47.64 7.45
C ARG A 777 -8.34 46.91 6.47
N SER A 778 -8.38 47.24 5.17
CA SER A 778 -7.41 46.73 4.20
C SER A 778 -6.19 47.65 4.03
N ASP A 779 -5.04 47.04 3.75
CA ASP A 779 -3.72 47.67 3.56
C ASP A 779 -3.09 47.08 2.28
N ARG A 780 -3.14 47.82 1.16
CA ARG A 780 -2.56 47.43 -0.15
C ARG A 780 -1.08 47.80 -0.19
N ARG A 781 -0.20 46.78 -0.15
CA ARG A 781 1.26 46.98 -0.21
C ARG A 781 1.86 46.36 -1.47
N LEU A 782 2.76 47.11 -2.10
CA LEU A 782 3.68 46.57 -3.10
C LEU A 782 4.75 45.75 -2.36
N VAL A 783 4.94 44.50 -2.73
CA VAL A 783 5.93 43.60 -2.13
C VAL A 783 6.59 42.72 -3.19
N ARG A 784 7.82 42.25 -2.91
CA ARG A 784 8.46 41.14 -3.65
C ARG A 784 8.29 39.86 -2.83
N PRO A 785 7.47 38.89 -3.25
CA PRO A 785 7.37 37.59 -2.57
C PRO A 785 8.73 36.88 -2.53
N LEU A 786 9.01 36.20 -1.42
CA LEU A 786 10.24 35.43 -1.20
C LEU A 786 9.94 33.94 -1.04
N ARG A 787 8.88 33.58 -0.31
CA ARG A 787 8.34 32.21 -0.24
C ARG A 787 6.88 32.20 0.23
N VAL A 788 6.15 31.13 -0.10
CA VAL A 788 4.77 30.89 0.34
C VAL A 788 4.66 29.48 0.93
N GLU A 789 4.76 29.36 2.26
CA GLU A 789 4.86 28.08 2.96
C GLU A 789 4.06 28.08 4.27
N GLY A 790 3.50 26.93 4.68
CA GLY A 790 2.80 26.79 5.96
C GLY A 790 1.60 27.72 6.19
N GLY A 791 0.95 28.18 5.10
CA GLY A 791 -0.12 29.18 5.18
C GLY A 791 0.38 30.60 5.45
N ARG A 792 1.66 30.90 5.19
CA ARG A 792 2.27 32.23 5.33
C ARG A 792 3.02 32.64 4.05
N LEU A 793 2.82 33.89 3.64
CA LEU A 793 3.67 34.60 2.69
C LEU A 793 4.82 35.25 3.48
N ARG A 794 6.06 35.04 3.03
CA ARG A 794 7.23 35.85 3.42
C ARG A 794 7.63 36.69 2.21
N ALA A 795 7.72 38.00 2.38
CA ALA A 795 7.95 38.95 1.29
C ALA A 795 8.78 40.15 1.75
N LEU A 796 9.48 40.82 0.82
CA LEU A 796 10.20 42.07 1.05
C LEU A 796 9.30 43.27 0.71
N ASP A 797 9.19 44.24 1.61
CA ASP A 797 8.57 45.55 1.34
C ASP A 797 9.65 46.52 0.81
N PRO A 798 9.70 46.81 -0.50
CA PRO A 798 10.74 47.65 -1.10
C PRO A 798 10.63 49.13 -0.68
N ARG A 799 9.54 49.57 -0.03
CA ARG A 799 9.41 50.93 0.53
C ARG A 799 9.95 51.03 1.96
N ARG A 800 10.28 49.90 2.59
CA ARG A 800 10.77 49.82 3.98
C ARG A 800 12.09 49.07 4.12
N GLU A 801 12.62 48.51 3.03
CA GLU A 801 13.79 47.62 2.99
C GLU A 801 13.72 46.46 4.00
N ALA A 802 12.49 46.05 4.36
CA ALA A 802 12.23 45.14 5.46
C ALA A 802 11.39 43.94 5.00
N GLU A 803 11.70 42.76 5.53
CA GLU A 803 10.86 41.58 5.34
C GLU A 803 9.59 41.66 6.19
N LEU A 804 8.48 41.23 5.62
CA LEU A 804 7.21 41.00 6.31
C LEU A 804 6.74 39.55 6.14
N THR A 805 6.05 39.04 7.15
CA THR A 805 5.42 37.71 7.13
C THR A 805 3.92 37.87 7.36
N VAL A 806 3.13 37.39 6.42
CA VAL A 806 1.67 37.58 6.34
C VAL A 806 1.01 36.22 6.33
N ALA A 807 0.04 35.99 7.22
CA ALA A 807 -0.77 34.77 7.13
C ALA A 807 -1.69 34.86 5.90
N VAL A 808 -1.70 33.81 5.07
CA VAL A 808 -2.40 33.81 3.76
C VAL A 808 -3.89 34.11 3.91
N HIS A 809 -4.54 33.66 4.98
CA HIS A 809 -5.95 33.95 5.26
C HIS A 809 -6.25 35.44 5.54
N ARG A 810 -5.23 36.31 5.63
CA ARG A 810 -5.37 37.76 5.74
C ARG A 810 -5.18 38.48 4.41
N ILE A 811 -4.89 37.77 3.32
CA ILE A 811 -4.74 38.35 1.99
C ILE A 811 -6.12 38.39 1.33
N ALA A 812 -6.58 39.58 0.97
CA ALA A 812 -7.89 39.83 0.36
C ALA A 812 -7.82 39.87 -1.17
N SER A 813 -6.73 40.43 -1.72
CA SER A 813 -6.47 40.45 -3.16
C SER A 813 -4.97 40.44 -3.47
N VAL A 814 -4.61 39.92 -4.66
CA VAL A 814 -3.25 39.95 -5.20
C VAL A 814 -3.31 40.42 -6.66
N VAL A 815 -2.43 41.36 -7.02
CA VAL A 815 -2.35 41.98 -8.36
C VAL A 815 -0.88 42.04 -8.80
N PRO A 816 -0.52 41.71 -10.05
CA PRO A 816 0.80 42.05 -10.61
C PRO A 816 1.12 43.54 -10.48
N ALA A 817 2.38 43.91 -10.25
CA ALA A 817 2.77 45.33 -10.18
C ALA A 817 2.69 46.05 -11.53
N ASP A 818 2.81 45.30 -12.63
CA ASP A 818 2.87 45.82 -14.01
C ASP A 818 1.49 45.91 -14.68
N ALA A 819 0.40 45.70 -13.92
CA ALA A 819 -0.96 45.94 -14.38
C ALA A 819 -1.31 47.44 -14.28
N PRO A 820 -2.00 48.04 -15.27
CA PRO A 820 -2.51 49.41 -15.14
C PRO A 820 -3.56 49.49 -14.02
N ASP A 821 -3.48 50.55 -13.19
CA ASP A 821 -4.42 50.88 -12.10
C ASP A 821 -5.80 51.34 -12.64
#